data_AF-A0A7H4GQ32-F1
#
_entry.id   AF-A0A7H4GQ32-F1
#
_cell.length_a   1.000
_cell.length_b   1.000
_cell.length_c   1.000
_cell.angle_alpha   90.00
_cell.angle_beta   90.00
_cell.angle_gamma   90.00
#
_symmetry.space_group_name_H-M   'P 1'
#
loop_
_entity.id
_entity.type
_entity.pdbx_description
1 polymer ?
#
loop_
_entity_poly.entity_id
_entity_poly.type
_entity_poly.pdbx_seq_one_letter_code
_entity_poly.pdbx_strand_id
1 'polypeptide(L)'
;MACQLASSESKCSGPKSGGYISRTDSRSLPRASGIPARYVYGVIEVEAPKFTNWMGNFSHVNAAMQHASSGGIPVGMSSSNNASVTNVILEHVWVEAAIDYIPSGGRHMSEADTWVALDASFKQYVYLQGLDAIEISGLDVEQLVDDFTASGTIDEELGYVQGLDISLIEAAQEQVANAMQDFIEDQMEDPTTGDVLGGRKAIVQDRNELTERPDNRILLRGPSWPSLPDVLRNSLRVTFEVDHLTGQPQGGVVLPWAQVNNHRLTMSYRPTTEADEQALLALLPEGEITDLDQLPQTLPGHSISLTPEIKLNGEIILTGPSAVNAFTLETMLAFEVQQLVGQTKWGIPFKSPIPKGSYVAIMANAGSVSTHALEAAQQRAEEAQYILENELEDQYDQIDRERLMGDLFYAGVLAYHAQLEGLGGLMAAQMGAEYRTNLSVGTYGYQPWVRYVFGMPMALDAGGVHMDLDYVPSHLTKHNGSASQRAAAAQPLGMLKSALEHVVPEQQFSTEEEPAEGVSAVAAIAKAQAEGQRVFHITQDNLDEALAEISISSESRQDIRRAVLNHGMEAIVHEAPITVPGWRGSGYILTNPETGAGSYMIDGGENGAFVVLMAALGTALLIGGVLLILFAPLLGFLVGLAAMIIGAIAMGIAIDTVITE
;
A
#
# COMPACT_ATOMS: atom_id res chain seq x y z
N MET A 1 42.50 4.55 -2.95
CA MET A 1 42.49 5.41 -1.73
C MET A 1 41.16 6.16 -1.54
N ALA A 2 40.06 5.64 -2.09
CA ALA A 2 38.67 6.09 -1.82
C ALA A 2 37.84 4.98 -1.15
N CYS A 3 38.50 4.09 -0.39
CA CYS A 3 37.89 2.95 0.26
C CYS A 3 38.32 2.83 1.74
N GLN A 4 38.60 3.96 2.40
CA GLN A 4 39.13 3.95 3.78
C GLN A 4 38.55 5.01 4.72
N LEU A 5 37.38 5.60 4.39
CA LEU A 5 36.65 6.51 5.30
C LEU A 5 35.15 6.18 5.42
N ALA A 6 34.77 4.92 5.22
CA ALA A 6 33.45 4.41 5.59
C ALA A 6 33.64 3.18 6.50
N SER A 7 34.18 3.42 7.69
CA SER A 7 34.25 2.42 8.76
C SER A 7 33.47 2.91 9.97
N SER A 8 32.15 2.73 9.91
CA SER A 8 31.33 2.35 11.06
C SER A 8 29.97 1.89 10.52
N GLU A 9 29.79 0.58 10.55
CA GLU A 9 28.51 -0.14 10.54
C GLU A 9 27.71 -0.24 9.23
N SER A 10 27.26 -1.48 9.01
CA SER A 10 26.44 -2.02 7.94
C SER A 10 25.39 -1.07 7.39
N LYS A 11 25.41 -0.78 6.07
CA LYS A 11 24.22 -0.33 5.30
C LYS A 11 24.55 -0.17 3.81
N CYS A 12 24.52 -1.28 3.06
CA CYS A 12 24.45 -1.26 1.59
C CYS A 12 23.85 -2.59 1.06
N SER A 13 22.74 -3.03 1.65
CA SER A 13 21.96 -4.15 1.10
C SER A 13 20.50 -4.01 1.54
N GLY A 14 19.71 -3.29 0.74
CA GLY A 14 18.25 -3.26 0.83
C GLY A 14 17.66 -3.33 -0.58
N PRO A 15 16.60 -4.11 -0.82
CA PRO A 15 15.98 -4.23 -2.14
C PRO A 15 15.24 -2.95 -2.49
N LYS A 16 15.91 -2.02 -3.18
CA LYS A 16 15.27 -0.84 -3.77
C LYS A 16 14.45 -1.25 -5.01
N SER A 17 13.15 -1.48 -4.85
CA SER A 17 12.22 -1.74 -5.96
C SER A 17 11.26 -0.56 -6.15
N GLY A 18 11.55 0.34 -7.08
CA GLY A 18 10.53 1.22 -7.69
C GLY A 18 10.26 0.82 -9.15
N GLY A 19 9.34 1.44 -9.87
CA GLY A 19 9.24 1.25 -11.34
C GLY A 19 10.57 1.60 -12.05
N TYR A 20 10.81 1.06 -13.25
CA TYR A 20 12.09 1.17 -13.99
C TYR A 20 12.66 2.59 -14.07
N ILE A 21 11.79 3.57 -14.24
CA ILE A 21 12.16 4.98 -14.35
C ILE A 21 12.50 5.58 -12.98
N SER A 22 11.82 5.16 -11.91
CA SER A 22 12.15 5.57 -10.53
C SER A 22 13.42 4.90 -9.97
N ARG A 23 13.81 3.72 -10.51
CA ARG A 23 15.05 3.01 -10.10
C ARG A 23 16.34 3.69 -10.57
N THR A 24 16.24 4.68 -11.45
CA THR A 24 17.42 5.36 -12.01
C THR A 24 18.01 6.46 -11.13
N ASP A 25 17.49 6.69 -9.92
CA ASP A 25 18.11 7.65 -8.99
C ASP A 25 19.43 7.15 -8.33
N SER A 26 20.17 6.29 -9.04
CA SER A 26 21.55 5.88 -8.75
C SER A 26 22.58 6.98 -9.01
N ARG A 27 22.14 8.11 -9.55
CA ARG A 27 22.95 9.29 -9.84
C ARG A 27 23.35 10.09 -8.60
N SER A 28 22.57 9.96 -7.53
CA SER A 28 22.83 10.62 -6.24
C SER A 28 24.23 10.27 -5.71
N LEU A 29 24.66 9.01 -5.79
CA LEU A 29 25.99 8.58 -5.30
C LEU A 29 27.18 9.23 -6.05
N PRO A 30 27.29 9.15 -7.41
CA PRO A 30 28.40 9.78 -8.11
C PRO A 30 28.45 11.29 -7.91
N ARG A 31 27.30 11.99 -7.97
CA ARG A 31 27.27 13.45 -7.78
C ARG A 31 27.55 13.88 -6.36
N ALA A 32 27.05 13.14 -5.36
CA ALA A 32 27.41 13.37 -3.96
C ALA A 32 28.92 13.20 -3.74
N SER A 33 29.56 12.37 -4.57
CA SER A 33 31.02 12.18 -4.61
C SER A 33 31.76 13.21 -5.50
N GLY A 34 31.07 14.24 -6.00
CA GLY A 34 31.65 15.27 -6.87
C GLY A 34 31.87 14.84 -8.33
N ILE A 35 31.43 13.64 -8.73
CA ILE A 35 31.63 13.10 -10.07
C ILE A 35 30.50 13.59 -11.01
N PRO A 36 30.82 14.23 -12.15
CA PRO A 36 29.82 14.60 -13.14
C PRO A 36 29.09 13.35 -13.66
N ALA A 37 27.77 13.35 -13.57
CA ALA A 37 26.94 12.27 -14.07
C ALA A 37 25.76 12.82 -14.89
N ARG A 38 25.21 12.04 -15.83
CA ARG A 38 24.04 12.38 -16.65
C ARG A 38 23.15 11.17 -16.89
N TYR A 39 21.85 11.39 -17.06
CA TYR A 39 20.92 10.35 -17.53
C TYR A 39 21.08 10.17 -19.02
N VAL A 40 20.96 8.93 -19.48
CA VAL A 40 20.89 8.59 -20.90
C VAL A 40 19.67 7.71 -21.11
N TYR A 41 18.84 8.10 -22.06
CA TYR A 41 17.73 7.29 -22.52
C TYR A 41 18.13 6.59 -23.81
N GLY A 42 17.69 5.35 -23.99
CA GLY A 42 17.96 4.60 -25.21
C GLY A 42 17.27 3.26 -25.23
N VAL A 43 17.80 2.35 -26.04
CA VAL A 43 17.28 1.00 -26.21
C VAL A 43 18.40 0.02 -25.92
N ILE A 44 18.11 -0.94 -25.05
CA ILE A 44 19.00 -2.05 -24.74
C ILE A 44 18.43 -3.37 -25.25
N GLU A 45 19.30 -4.34 -25.45
CA GLU A 45 18.98 -5.73 -25.72
C GLU A 45 19.47 -6.60 -24.57
N VAL A 46 18.56 -7.44 -24.07
CA VAL A 46 18.79 -8.35 -22.95
C VAL A 46 18.48 -9.77 -23.42
N GLU A 47 19.38 -10.71 -23.13
CA GLU A 47 19.16 -12.13 -23.42
C GLU A 47 17.92 -12.64 -22.68
N ALA A 48 17.09 -13.45 -23.34
CA ALA A 48 15.80 -13.88 -22.77
C ALA A 48 15.90 -14.49 -21.35
N PRO A 49 16.87 -15.38 -21.03
CA PRO A 49 17.01 -15.91 -19.66
C PRO A 49 17.37 -14.85 -18.62
N LYS A 50 18.19 -13.86 -18.99
CA LYS A 50 18.53 -12.73 -18.10
C LYS A 50 17.32 -11.83 -17.87
N PHE A 51 16.53 -11.62 -18.92
CA PHE A 51 15.31 -10.82 -18.85
C PHE A 51 14.24 -11.49 -17.97
N THR A 52 13.98 -12.79 -18.15
CA THR A 52 13.01 -13.51 -17.30
C THR A 52 13.47 -13.54 -15.84
N ASN A 53 14.76 -13.73 -15.58
CA ASN A 53 15.32 -13.62 -14.23
C ASN A 53 15.15 -12.21 -13.65
N TRP A 54 15.41 -11.16 -14.43
CA TRP A 54 15.30 -9.78 -13.96
C TRP A 54 13.87 -9.40 -13.58
N MET A 55 12.86 -9.95 -14.27
CA MET A 55 11.46 -9.59 -14.10
C MET A 55 10.71 -10.34 -12.99
N GLY A 56 11.22 -11.48 -12.50
CA GLY A 56 10.42 -12.33 -11.60
C GLY A 56 10.69 -13.84 -11.70
N ASN A 57 11.75 -14.26 -12.41
CA ASN A 57 12.01 -15.67 -12.72
C ASN A 57 10.89 -16.37 -13.53
N PHE A 58 10.31 -15.64 -14.48
CA PHE A 58 9.24 -16.16 -15.34
C PHE A 58 9.68 -17.39 -16.14
N SER A 59 8.81 -18.40 -16.20
CA SER A 59 9.02 -19.60 -17.03
C SER A 59 8.86 -19.32 -18.52
N HIS A 60 8.12 -18.26 -18.89
CA HIS A 60 7.91 -17.83 -20.27
C HIS A 60 8.29 -16.36 -20.47
N VAL A 61 9.15 -16.10 -21.46
CA VAL A 61 9.60 -14.74 -21.80
C VAL A 61 8.46 -13.79 -22.18
N ASN A 62 7.42 -14.29 -22.86
CA ASN A 62 6.25 -13.47 -23.20
C ASN A 62 5.50 -12.98 -21.96
N ALA A 63 5.41 -13.81 -20.91
CA ALA A 63 4.80 -13.41 -19.64
C ALA A 63 5.67 -12.36 -18.91
N ALA A 64 6.99 -12.51 -18.94
CA ALA A 64 7.91 -11.49 -18.42
C ALA A 64 7.77 -10.15 -19.19
N MET A 65 7.59 -10.22 -20.51
CA MET A 65 7.40 -9.03 -21.35
C MET A 65 6.05 -8.37 -21.06
N GLN A 66 4.99 -9.15 -20.88
CA GLN A 66 3.69 -8.64 -20.46
C GLN A 66 3.79 -7.96 -19.10
N HIS A 67 4.50 -8.56 -18.15
CA HIS A 67 4.74 -7.98 -16.83
C HIS A 67 5.44 -6.61 -16.93
N ALA A 68 6.56 -6.55 -17.67
CA ALA A 68 7.30 -5.31 -17.92
C ALA A 68 6.43 -4.23 -18.61
N SER A 69 5.68 -4.63 -19.64
CA SER A 69 4.77 -3.75 -20.38
C SER A 69 3.65 -3.20 -19.49
N SER A 70 3.10 -4.02 -18.59
CA SER A 70 2.09 -3.58 -17.61
C SER A 70 2.65 -2.51 -16.67
N GLY A 71 3.95 -2.55 -16.38
CA GLY A 71 4.71 -1.52 -15.66
C GLY A 71 5.03 -0.26 -16.46
N GLY A 72 4.51 -0.15 -17.69
CA GLY A 72 4.71 1.00 -18.57
C GLY A 72 6.02 0.98 -19.37
N ILE A 73 6.74 -0.15 -19.39
CA ILE A 73 8.03 -0.29 -20.09
C ILE A 73 7.80 -0.76 -21.53
N PRO A 74 8.20 0.02 -22.54
CA PRO A 74 8.12 -0.43 -23.92
C PRO A 74 9.11 -1.57 -24.19
N VAL A 75 8.55 -2.74 -24.51
CA VAL A 75 9.31 -3.97 -24.77
C VAL A 75 8.95 -4.52 -26.16
N GLY A 76 9.94 -5.13 -26.81
CA GLY A 76 9.83 -5.77 -28.11
C GLY A 76 10.68 -7.04 -28.17
N MET A 77 10.48 -7.85 -29.20
CA MET A 77 11.19 -9.13 -29.37
C MET A 77 12.26 -9.01 -30.45
N SER A 78 13.40 -9.66 -30.23
CA SER A 78 14.37 -9.99 -31.26
C SER A 78 14.36 -11.51 -31.43
N SER A 79 14.02 -12.00 -32.63
CA SER A 79 14.00 -13.44 -32.93
C SER A 79 15.06 -13.78 -33.97
N SER A 80 15.78 -14.89 -33.73
CA SER A 80 16.51 -15.58 -34.77
C SER A 80 15.62 -16.73 -35.26
N ASN A 81 15.01 -16.57 -36.45
CA ASN A 81 14.27 -17.61 -37.19
C ASN A 81 12.85 -17.95 -36.70
N ASN A 82 12.05 -16.96 -36.25
CA ASN A 82 10.58 -17.05 -36.10
C ASN A 82 10.00 -18.13 -35.15
N ALA A 83 10.80 -18.83 -34.34
CA ALA A 83 10.28 -19.88 -33.44
C ALA A 83 10.62 -19.71 -31.96
N SER A 84 11.66 -18.95 -31.60
CA SER A 84 11.98 -18.67 -30.19
C SER A 84 12.54 -17.26 -30.02
N VAL A 85 12.07 -16.57 -28.98
CA VAL A 85 12.57 -15.24 -28.59
C VAL A 85 13.92 -15.45 -27.90
N THR A 86 15.01 -15.02 -28.56
CA THR A 86 16.37 -15.17 -28.02
C THR A 86 16.80 -13.95 -27.24
N ASN A 87 16.32 -12.76 -27.62
CA ASN A 87 16.58 -11.52 -26.92
C ASN A 87 15.33 -10.65 -26.83
N VAL A 88 15.27 -9.84 -25.78
CA VAL A 88 14.23 -8.84 -25.54
C VAL A 88 14.86 -7.46 -25.72
N ILE A 89 14.20 -6.62 -26.50
CA ILE A 89 14.58 -5.24 -26.74
C ILE A 89 13.67 -4.37 -25.88
N LEU A 90 14.22 -3.41 -25.15
CA LEU A 90 13.42 -2.50 -24.34
C LEU A 90 13.98 -1.09 -24.31
N GLU A 91 13.07 -0.12 -24.20
CA GLU A 91 13.44 1.26 -23.86
C GLU A 91 13.93 1.31 -22.41
N HIS A 92 15.02 2.04 -22.19
CA HIS A 92 15.73 2.01 -20.91
C HIS A 92 16.43 3.32 -20.60
N VAL A 93 16.56 3.62 -19.31
CA VAL A 93 17.33 4.76 -18.80
C VAL A 93 18.48 4.23 -17.96
N TRP A 94 19.69 4.72 -18.22
CA TRP A 94 20.87 4.46 -17.40
C TRP A 94 21.62 5.76 -17.08
N VAL A 95 22.65 5.69 -16.25
CA VAL A 95 23.50 6.83 -15.90
C VAL A 95 24.83 6.70 -16.65
N GLU A 96 25.35 7.80 -17.17
CA GLU A 96 26.78 7.90 -17.52
C GLU A 96 27.48 8.79 -16.51
N ALA A 97 28.63 8.34 -16.00
CA ALA A 97 29.49 9.11 -15.10
C ALA A 97 30.84 9.41 -15.77
N ALA A 98 31.32 10.64 -15.62
CA ALA A 98 32.64 11.05 -16.10
C ALA A 98 33.68 10.63 -15.08
N ILE A 99 34.41 9.57 -15.36
CA ILE A 99 35.38 8.97 -14.45
C ILE A 99 36.77 8.96 -15.09
N ASP A 100 37.80 8.94 -14.25
CA ASP A 100 39.16 8.57 -14.62
C ASP A 100 39.13 7.06 -14.89
N TYR A 101 39.21 6.66 -16.16
CA TYR A 101 39.10 5.26 -16.59
C TYR A 101 40.36 4.77 -17.27
N ILE A 102 41.11 5.62 -17.98
CA ILE A 102 42.28 5.21 -18.74
C ILE A 102 43.54 5.73 -18.03
N PRO A 103 44.41 4.86 -17.46
CA PRO A 103 44.39 3.39 -17.45
C PRO A 103 43.81 2.80 -16.15
N SER A 104 43.22 3.63 -15.28
CA SER A 104 42.89 3.25 -13.90
C SER A 104 41.71 2.27 -13.78
N GLY A 105 40.88 2.13 -14.81
CA GLY A 105 39.66 1.33 -14.82
C GLY A 105 38.61 1.83 -13.81
N GLY A 106 38.64 3.11 -13.43
CA GLY A 106 37.75 3.66 -12.40
C GLY A 106 38.21 3.42 -10.95
N ARG A 107 39.41 2.87 -10.72
CA ARG A 107 39.95 2.59 -9.36
C ARG A 107 40.37 3.83 -8.58
N HIS A 108 40.72 4.87 -9.30
CA HIS A 108 41.21 6.13 -8.77
C HIS A 108 40.49 7.24 -9.51
N MET A 109 40.22 8.34 -8.83
CA MET A 109 39.58 9.51 -9.42
C MET A 109 40.52 10.70 -9.26
N SER A 110 41.31 10.98 -10.31
CA SER A 110 42.20 12.16 -10.35
C SER A 110 41.62 13.22 -11.28
N GLU A 111 41.42 12.86 -12.55
CA GLU A 111 40.81 13.70 -13.57
C GLU A 111 39.93 12.83 -14.47
N ALA A 112 38.69 13.26 -14.71
CA ALA A 112 37.76 12.51 -15.54
C ALA A 112 38.23 12.49 -17.00
N ASP A 113 38.39 11.31 -17.59
CA ASP A 113 38.80 11.14 -18.99
C ASP A 113 37.74 10.45 -19.86
N THR A 114 36.79 9.73 -19.24
CA THR A 114 35.86 8.83 -19.94
C THR A 114 34.47 8.90 -19.32
N TRP A 115 33.44 8.96 -20.18
CA TRP A 115 32.06 8.75 -19.75
C TRP A 115 31.75 7.26 -19.76
N VAL A 116 31.58 6.67 -18.58
CA VAL A 116 31.26 5.24 -18.43
C VAL A 116 29.79 5.07 -18.08
N ALA A 117 29.14 4.15 -18.79
CA ALA A 117 27.74 3.82 -18.59
C ALA A 117 27.57 2.86 -17.41
N LEU A 118 26.73 3.26 -16.46
CA LEU A 118 26.40 2.59 -15.21
C LEU A 118 24.89 2.33 -15.18
N ASP A 119 24.52 1.05 -15.16
CA ASP A 119 23.13 0.61 -15.06
C ASP A 119 22.90 -0.09 -13.72
N ALA A 120 22.45 0.67 -12.73
CA ALA A 120 22.14 0.14 -11.39
C ALA A 120 20.76 -0.54 -11.31
N SER A 121 19.95 -0.42 -12.38
CA SER A 121 18.58 -0.95 -12.40
C SER A 121 18.55 -2.42 -12.84
N PHE A 122 19.46 -2.81 -13.73
CA PHE A 122 19.65 -4.18 -14.14
C PHE A 122 20.27 -5.00 -13.02
N LYS A 123 19.57 -6.07 -12.63
CA LYS A 123 20.00 -7.00 -11.58
C LYS A 123 19.69 -8.41 -12.02
N GLN A 124 20.55 -9.34 -11.62
CA GLN A 124 20.27 -10.76 -11.67
C GLN A 124 20.09 -11.26 -10.24
N TYR A 125 19.20 -12.22 -10.06
CA TYR A 125 18.82 -12.71 -8.74
C TYR A 125 18.98 -14.21 -8.65
N VAL A 126 19.36 -14.67 -7.45
CA VAL A 126 19.04 -16.01 -6.98
C VAL A 126 17.65 -15.93 -6.37
N TYR A 127 16.72 -16.73 -6.88
CA TYR A 127 15.39 -16.87 -6.32
C TYR A 127 15.43 -17.99 -5.29
N LEU A 128 15.01 -17.67 -4.08
CA LEU A 128 14.95 -18.57 -2.94
C LEU A 128 13.53 -19.12 -2.88
N GLN A 129 13.41 -20.44 -2.78
CA GLN A 129 12.14 -21.10 -2.49
C GLN A 129 11.98 -21.13 -0.97
N GLY A 130 10.86 -20.63 -0.48
CA GLY A 130 10.50 -20.74 0.94
C GLY A 130 9.99 -22.13 1.29
N LEU A 131 9.67 -22.31 2.56
CA LEU A 131 9.02 -23.51 3.06
C LEU A 131 7.60 -23.66 2.49
N ASP A 132 7.21 -24.89 2.22
CA ASP A 132 5.85 -25.23 1.83
C ASP A 132 5.03 -25.53 3.09
N ALA A 133 4.25 -24.55 3.54
CA ALA A 133 3.50 -24.64 4.78
C ALA A 133 2.39 -25.71 4.75
N ILE A 134 1.82 -25.99 3.59
CA ILE A 134 0.79 -27.02 3.44
C ILE A 134 1.42 -28.40 3.49
N GLU A 135 2.55 -28.59 2.80
CA GLU A 135 3.30 -29.86 2.85
C GLU A 135 3.81 -30.14 4.28
N ILE A 136 4.37 -29.14 4.96
CA ILE A 136 4.91 -29.28 6.33
C ILE A 136 3.80 -29.57 7.34
N SER A 137 2.69 -28.86 7.25
CA SER A 137 1.56 -29.04 8.18
C SER A 137 0.77 -30.32 7.94
N GLY A 138 0.89 -30.92 6.76
CA GLY A 138 0.07 -32.03 6.31
C GLY A 138 -1.41 -31.68 6.23
N LEU A 139 -1.74 -30.39 6.07
CA LEU A 139 -3.13 -29.93 5.96
C LEU A 139 -3.79 -30.48 4.70
N ASP A 140 -4.93 -31.16 4.88
CA ASP A 140 -5.77 -31.58 3.76
C ASP A 140 -6.72 -30.45 3.38
N VAL A 141 -6.32 -29.68 2.35
CA VAL A 141 -7.08 -28.52 1.88
C VAL A 141 -8.42 -28.94 1.26
N GLU A 142 -8.49 -30.10 0.61
CA GLU A 142 -9.72 -30.58 -0.02
C GLU A 142 -10.75 -30.93 1.05
N GLN A 143 -10.34 -31.70 2.06
CA GLN A 143 -11.21 -32.03 3.19
C GLN A 143 -11.65 -30.79 3.98
N LEU A 144 -10.76 -29.82 4.18
CA LEU A 144 -11.11 -28.59 4.88
C LEU A 144 -12.17 -27.78 4.14
N VAL A 145 -12.07 -27.71 2.82
CA VAL A 145 -13.07 -27.02 1.99
C VAL A 145 -14.41 -27.74 2.04
N ASP A 146 -14.40 -29.08 1.95
CA ASP A 146 -15.62 -29.89 2.06
C ASP A 146 -16.30 -29.71 3.42
N ASP A 147 -15.54 -29.78 4.51
CA ASP A 147 -16.05 -29.60 5.88
C ASP A 147 -16.59 -28.18 6.10
N PHE A 148 -15.88 -27.17 5.60
CA PHE A 148 -16.30 -25.78 5.70
C PHE A 148 -17.59 -25.53 4.90
N THR A 149 -17.67 -26.03 3.67
CA THR A 149 -18.85 -25.90 2.81
C THR A 149 -20.06 -26.63 3.41
N ALA A 150 -19.83 -27.83 3.97
CA ALA A 150 -20.87 -28.63 4.61
C ALA A 150 -21.34 -28.09 5.97
N SER A 151 -20.60 -27.17 6.59
CA SER A 151 -20.93 -26.61 7.90
C SER A 151 -22.13 -25.65 7.88
N GLY A 152 -22.41 -25.05 6.72
CA GLY A 152 -23.43 -24.01 6.56
C GLY A 152 -24.54 -24.38 5.58
N THR A 153 -25.36 -23.37 5.26
CA THR A 153 -26.39 -23.44 4.22
C THR A 153 -25.90 -22.71 2.99
N ILE A 154 -26.08 -23.34 1.83
CA ILE A 154 -25.81 -22.78 0.51
C ILE A 154 -27.09 -22.82 -0.30
N ASP A 155 -27.48 -21.67 -0.85
CA ASP A 155 -28.64 -21.50 -1.71
C ASP A 155 -28.17 -21.00 -3.06
N GLU A 156 -28.18 -21.90 -4.04
CA GLU A 156 -27.72 -21.63 -5.41
C GLU A 156 -28.71 -20.75 -6.20
N GLU A 157 -30.00 -20.81 -5.86
CA GLU A 157 -31.04 -20.07 -6.60
C GLU A 157 -31.00 -18.58 -6.24
N LEU A 158 -30.87 -18.26 -4.95
CA LEU A 158 -30.74 -16.89 -4.47
C LEU A 158 -29.28 -16.44 -4.34
N GLY A 159 -28.32 -17.35 -4.53
CA GLY A 159 -26.88 -17.10 -4.50
C GLY A 159 -26.37 -16.61 -3.15
N TYR A 160 -26.76 -17.26 -2.03
CA TYR A 160 -26.24 -16.90 -0.71
C TYR A 160 -25.68 -18.09 0.07
N VAL A 161 -24.80 -17.77 1.01
CA VAL A 161 -24.29 -18.67 2.04
C VAL A 161 -24.64 -18.16 3.44
N GLN A 162 -24.83 -19.06 4.39
CA GLN A 162 -25.17 -18.69 5.78
C GLN A 162 -24.64 -19.71 6.78
N GLY A 163 -24.11 -19.22 7.91
CA GLY A 163 -23.76 -20.05 9.06
C GLY A 163 -22.59 -20.99 8.81
N LEU A 164 -21.59 -20.53 8.04
CA LEU A 164 -20.36 -21.29 7.82
C LEU A 164 -19.52 -21.27 9.11
N ASP A 165 -18.96 -22.42 9.48
CA ASP A 165 -18.17 -22.58 10.69
C ASP A 165 -16.72 -22.09 10.46
N ILE A 166 -16.49 -20.83 10.79
CA ILE A 166 -15.16 -20.20 10.67
C ILE A 166 -14.11 -20.83 11.59
N SER A 167 -14.53 -21.54 12.65
CA SER A 167 -13.59 -22.19 13.58
C SER A 167 -12.82 -23.34 12.92
N LEU A 168 -13.36 -23.93 11.84
CA LEU A 168 -12.65 -24.90 11.02
C LEU A 168 -11.44 -24.27 10.31
N ILE A 169 -11.62 -23.05 9.80
CA ILE A 169 -10.53 -22.30 9.20
C ILE A 169 -9.53 -21.92 10.29
N GLU A 170 -9.96 -21.39 11.44
CA GLU A 170 -9.12 -21.05 12.61
C GLU A 170 -8.26 -22.22 13.08
N ALA A 171 -8.85 -23.41 13.22
CA ALA A 171 -8.14 -24.62 13.61
C ALA A 171 -7.09 -25.06 12.56
N ALA A 172 -7.41 -24.93 11.28
CA ALA A 172 -6.43 -25.18 10.21
C ALA A 172 -5.27 -24.17 10.26
N GLN A 173 -5.53 -22.90 10.63
CA GLN A 173 -4.47 -21.89 10.81
C GLN A 173 -3.53 -22.32 11.93
N GLU A 174 -4.08 -22.70 13.08
CA GLU A 174 -3.31 -23.10 14.26
C GLU A 174 -2.48 -24.36 13.98
N GLN A 175 -3.03 -25.32 13.22
CA GLN A 175 -2.28 -26.50 12.76
C GLN A 175 -1.07 -26.09 11.92
N VAL A 176 -1.27 -25.22 10.92
CA VAL A 176 -0.18 -24.75 10.05
C VAL A 176 0.86 -23.97 10.85
N ALA A 177 0.41 -23.12 11.79
CA ALA A 177 1.26 -22.34 12.67
C ALA A 177 2.22 -23.18 13.47
N ASN A 178 1.66 -24.12 14.22
CA ASN A 178 2.39 -24.96 15.14
C ASN A 178 3.35 -25.86 14.36
N ALA A 179 2.90 -26.46 13.25
CA ALA A 179 3.76 -27.30 12.42
C ALA A 179 4.94 -26.52 11.82
N MET A 180 4.71 -25.28 11.37
CA MET A 180 5.77 -24.43 10.86
C MET A 180 6.75 -23.99 11.95
N GLN A 181 6.25 -23.63 13.12
CA GLN A 181 7.08 -23.27 14.27
C GLN A 181 7.94 -24.45 14.69
N ASP A 182 7.34 -25.63 14.91
CA ASP A 182 8.04 -26.86 15.27
C ASP A 182 9.10 -27.22 14.22
N PHE A 183 8.78 -27.11 12.93
CA PHE A 183 9.73 -27.40 11.86
C PHE A 183 10.94 -26.45 11.88
N ILE A 184 10.70 -25.15 12.08
CA ILE A 184 11.76 -24.14 12.14
C ILE A 184 12.65 -24.38 13.37
N GLU A 185 12.06 -24.64 14.54
CA GLU A 185 12.78 -24.84 15.79
C GLU A 185 13.57 -26.16 15.82
N ASP A 186 13.00 -27.24 15.27
CA ASP A 186 13.59 -28.58 15.38
C ASP A 186 14.47 -28.97 14.19
N GLN A 187 14.21 -28.45 12.99
CA GLN A 187 14.86 -28.91 11.74
C GLN A 187 15.79 -27.87 11.10
N MET A 188 15.73 -26.60 11.53
CA MET A 188 16.57 -25.53 10.94
C MET A 188 17.55 -24.96 11.97
N GLU A 189 18.81 -24.78 11.56
CA GLU A 189 19.84 -24.12 12.36
C GLU A 189 20.04 -22.69 11.81
N ASP A 190 19.73 -21.68 12.64
CA ASP A 190 19.84 -20.24 12.30
C ASP A 190 19.18 -19.84 10.96
N PRO A 191 17.87 -20.14 10.76
CA PRO A 191 17.21 -19.90 9.49
C PRO A 191 17.07 -18.40 9.20
N THR A 192 17.36 -18.00 7.97
CA THR A 192 17.09 -16.63 7.54
C THR A 192 15.65 -16.47 7.08
N THR A 193 15.15 -15.23 7.04
CA THR A 193 13.82 -14.92 6.46
C THR A 193 13.68 -15.44 5.03
N GLY A 194 14.77 -15.44 4.26
CA GLY A 194 14.79 -15.96 2.89
C GLY A 194 14.68 -17.48 2.81
N ASP A 195 15.10 -18.21 3.84
CA ASP A 195 14.98 -19.67 3.90
C ASP A 195 13.56 -20.10 4.27
N VAL A 196 12.92 -19.34 5.17
CA VAL A 196 11.55 -19.61 5.62
C VAL A 196 10.52 -19.18 4.58
N LEU A 197 10.65 -17.97 4.04
CA LEU A 197 9.63 -17.34 3.18
C LEU A 197 9.99 -17.37 1.70
N GLY A 198 11.25 -17.68 1.38
CA GLY A 198 11.77 -17.54 0.03
C GLY A 198 12.06 -16.08 -0.31
N GLY A 199 11.97 -15.75 -1.60
CA GLY A 199 12.16 -14.41 -2.12
C GLY A 199 13.32 -14.35 -3.11
N ARG A 200 14.06 -13.24 -3.11
CA ARG A 200 15.16 -13.06 -4.07
C ARG A 200 16.35 -12.34 -3.47
N LYS A 201 17.54 -12.81 -3.81
CA LYS A 201 18.82 -12.19 -3.45
C LYS A 201 19.53 -11.73 -4.71
N ALA A 202 19.87 -10.44 -4.76
CA ALA A 202 20.64 -9.91 -5.88
C ALA A 202 22.02 -10.57 -5.92
N ILE A 203 22.45 -11.02 -7.10
CA ILE A 203 23.80 -11.51 -7.34
C ILE A 203 24.73 -10.28 -7.31
N VAL A 204 25.46 -10.13 -6.21
CA VAL A 204 26.43 -9.04 -6.05
C VAL A 204 27.66 -9.35 -6.88
N GLN A 205 27.96 -8.48 -7.83
CA GLN A 205 29.21 -8.53 -8.59
C GLN A 205 30.22 -7.59 -7.95
N ASP A 206 31.18 -8.14 -7.21
CA ASP A 206 32.30 -7.35 -6.72
C ASP A 206 33.35 -7.23 -7.83
N ARG A 207 33.65 -5.99 -8.24
CA ARG A 207 34.60 -5.70 -9.31
C ARG A 207 35.59 -4.66 -8.83
N ASN A 208 36.88 -4.98 -8.97
CA ASN A 208 37.96 -4.05 -8.70
C ASN A 208 38.08 -2.94 -9.75
N GLU A 209 37.46 -3.10 -10.92
CA GLU A 209 37.43 -2.12 -12.01
C GLU A 209 36.02 -2.03 -12.57
N LEU A 210 35.63 -0.85 -13.01
CA LEU A 210 34.38 -0.66 -13.73
C LEU A 210 34.50 -1.25 -15.14
N THR A 211 33.40 -1.76 -15.68
CA THR A 211 33.36 -2.14 -17.08
C THR A 211 33.11 -0.91 -17.94
N GLU A 212 33.82 -0.79 -19.06
CA GLU A 212 33.63 0.31 -20.03
C GLU A 212 32.18 0.35 -20.57
N ARG A 213 31.50 -0.81 -20.55
CA ARG A 213 30.14 -0.99 -21.04
C ARG A 213 29.28 -1.72 -20.01
N PRO A 214 27.96 -1.47 -19.99
CA PRO A 214 27.04 -2.22 -19.14
C PRO A 214 26.93 -3.69 -19.62
N ASP A 215 26.42 -4.55 -18.75
CA ASP A 215 26.23 -5.98 -19.03
C ASP A 215 25.28 -6.24 -20.23
N ASN A 216 24.37 -5.30 -20.51
CA ASN A 216 23.42 -5.37 -21.60
C ASN A 216 23.89 -4.59 -22.83
N ARG A 217 23.60 -5.10 -24.03
CA ARG A 217 24.01 -4.43 -25.28
C ARG A 217 23.15 -3.19 -25.50
N ILE A 218 23.78 -2.03 -25.60
CA ILE A 218 23.11 -0.79 -26.03
C ILE A 218 22.92 -0.86 -27.55
N LEU A 219 21.66 -0.95 -28.01
CA LEU A 219 21.32 -0.92 -29.43
C LEU A 219 21.22 0.50 -29.96
N LEU A 220 20.60 1.39 -29.16
CA LEU A 220 20.43 2.79 -29.50
C LEU A 220 20.75 3.63 -28.27
N ARG A 221 21.72 4.53 -28.41
CA ARG A 221 21.96 5.58 -27.43
C ARG A 221 21.18 6.82 -27.87
N GLY A 222 20.17 7.19 -27.10
CA GLY A 222 19.37 8.38 -27.34
C GLY A 222 19.93 9.62 -26.63
N PRO A 223 19.07 10.62 -26.38
CA PRO A 223 19.46 11.86 -25.71
C PRO A 223 19.93 11.63 -24.26
N SER A 224 20.72 12.58 -23.77
CA SER A 224 21.22 12.57 -22.40
C SER A 224 20.97 13.91 -21.72
N TRP A 225 20.67 13.87 -20.42
CA TRP A 225 20.30 15.07 -19.67
C TRP A 225 21.01 15.20 -18.33
N PRO A 226 21.27 16.46 -17.90
CA PRO A 226 21.74 16.76 -16.56
C PRO A 226 20.62 16.61 -15.50
N SER A 227 19.39 16.29 -15.87
CA SER A 227 18.27 15.90 -15.01
C SER A 227 17.23 15.24 -15.93
N LEU A 228 16.55 14.19 -15.46
CA LEU A 228 15.55 13.52 -16.29
C LEU A 228 14.42 14.52 -16.64
N PRO A 229 14.00 14.70 -17.89
CA PRO A 229 12.89 15.58 -18.23
C PRO A 229 11.58 15.15 -17.54
N ASP A 230 10.69 16.09 -17.22
CA ASP A 230 9.43 15.79 -16.52
C ASP A 230 8.48 14.89 -17.31
N VAL A 231 8.58 14.92 -18.64
CA VAL A 231 7.83 14.02 -19.54
C VAL A 231 8.23 12.55 -19.36
N LEU A 232 9.43 12.28 -18.85
CA LEU A 232 9.92 10.94 -18.56
C LEU A 232 9.79 10.59 -17.08
N ARG A 233 9.06 11.37 -16.28
CA ARG A 233 8.87 11.12 -14.84
C ARG A 233 7.41 10.83 -14.53
N ASN A 234 7.19 9.82 -13.68
CA ASN A 234 5.95 9.72 -12.94
C ASN A 234 5.87 10.86 -11.92
N SER A 235 4.68 11.37 -11.66
CA SER A 235 4.46 12.43 -10.68
C SER A 235 3.11 12.29 -9.99
N LEU A 236 3.00 12.92 -8.83
CA LEU A 236 1.77 13.07 -8.07
C LEU A 236 1.41 14.55 -8.05
N ARG A 237 0.21 14.89 -8.53
CA ARG A 237 -0.41 16.19 -8.21
C ARG A 237 -1.17 16.05 -6.91
N VAL A 238 -1.04 17.03 -6.03
CA VAL A 238 -1.90 17.19 -4.86
C VAL A 238 -2.48 18.61 -4.86
N THR A 239 -3.78 18.72 -4.62
CA THR A 239 -4.49 20.00 -4.66
C THR A 239 -5.73 20.01 -3.76
N PHE A 240 -6.19 21.21 -3.41
CA PHE A 240 -7.48 21.46 -2.77
C PHE A 240 -8.54 21.99 -3.74
N GLU A 241 -8.17 22.15 -5.02
CA GLU A 241 -9.01 22.72 -6.05
C GLU A 241 -9.45 21.65 -7.04
N VAL A 242 -10.76 21.57 -7.27
CA VAL A 242 -11.36 20.71 -8.29
C VAL A 242 -12.17 21.56 -9.25
N ASP A 243 -12.07 21.26 -10.53
CA ASP A 243 -12.87 21.91 -11.57
C ASP A 243 -14.35 21.64 -11.35
N HIS A 244 -15.17 22.69 -11.27
CA HIS A 244 -16.58 22.53 -10.96
C HIS A 244 -17.41 21.86 -12.06
N LEU A 245 -16.90 21.79 -13.31
CA LEU A 245 -17.63 21.20 -14.44
C LEU A 245 -17.25 19.75 -14.67
N THR A 246 -15.96 19.45 -14.61
CA THR A 246 -15.38 18.14 -14.92
C THR A 246 -15.06 17.33 -13.68
N GLY A 247 -15.04 17.98 -12.51
CA GLY A 247 -14.59 17.38 -11.27
C GLY A 247 -13.10 17.04 -11.27
N GLN A 248 -12.29 17.51 -12.22
CA GLN A 248 -10.88 17.14 -12.28
C GLN A 248 -10.03 17.98 -11.32
N PRO A 249 -8.98 17.42 -10.70
CA PRO A 249 -8.03 18.20 -9.91
C PRO A 249 -7.42 19.33 -10.76
N GLN A 250 -7.38 20.56 -10.22
CA GLN A 250 -6.74 21.72 -10.85
C GLN A 250 -5.80 22.42 -9.88
N GLY A 251 -4.89 23.24 -10.39
CA GLY A 251 -3.91 23.94 -9.54
C GLY A 251 -3.02 22.98 -8.74
N GLY A 252 -2.67 23.41 -7.52
CA GLY A 252 -1.88 22.62 -6.57
C GLY A 252 -0.40 22.45 -6.95
N VAL A 253 0.23 21.45 -6.36
CA VAL A 253 1.66 21.12 -6.56
C VAL A 253 1.79 19.80 -7.30
N VAL A 254 2.71 19.75 -8.26
CA VAL A 254 3.09 18.51 -8.96
C VAL A 254 4.48 18.11 -8.52
N LEU A 255 4.57 16.98 -7.83
CA LEU A 255 5.82 16.45 -7.30
C LEU A 255 6.26 15.24 -8.13
N PRO A 256 7.53 15.16 -8.58
CA PRO A 256 8.09 13.93 -9.10
C PRO A 256 7.88 12.79 -8.12
N TRP A 257 7.45 11.61 -8.59
CA TRP A 257 7.13 10.49 -7.70
C TRP A 257 8.29 10.09 -6.80
N ALA A 258 9.53 10.20 -7.30
CA ALA A 258 10.73 9.93 -6.52
C ALA A 258 10.93 10.84 -5.28
N GLN A 259 10.27 12.01 -5.22
CA GLN A 259 10.33 12.92 -4.07
C GLN A 259 9.28 12.60 -3.00
N VAL A 260 8.23 11.86 -3.36
CA VAL A 260 7.14 11.50 -2.44
C VAL A 260 7.17 10.02 -2.06
N ASN A 261 7.74 9.16 -2.90
CA ASN A 261 7.82 7.73 -2.63
C ASN A 261 8.57 7.45 -1.33
N ASN A 262 7.92 6.78 -0.38
CA ASN A 262 8.47 6.53 0.95
C ASN A 262 8.80 7.79 1.78
N HIS A 263 8.31 8.98 1.42
CA HIS A 263 8.50 10.20 2.20
C HIS A 263 7.25 10.55 3.01
N ARG A 264 7.45 11.28 4.12
CA ARG A 264 6.33 11.69 4.98
C ARG A 264 5.59 12.84 4.31
N LEU A 265 4.41 12.55 3.78
CA LEU A 265 3.50 13.53 3.21
C LEU A 265 2.26 13.60 4.10
N THR A 266 1.97 14.75 4.69
CA THR A 266 0.87 14.92 5.65
C THR A 266 -0.03 16.07 5.25
N MET A 267 -1.31 15.98 5.59
CA MET A 267 -2.28 17.07 5.54
C MET A 267 -2.82 17.33 6.94
N SER A 268 -2.87 18.59 7.33
CA SER A 268 -3.43 19.02 8.60
C SER A 268 -4.05 20.41 8.50
N TYR A 269 -4.73 20.82 9.56
CA TYR A 269 -5.33 22.15 9.67
C TYR A 269 -4.64 22.98 10.74
N ARG A 270 -4.42 24.26 10.44
CA ARG A 270 -4.05 25.28 11.43
C ARG A 270 -5.13 26.35 11.57
N PRO A 271 -5.22 27.05 12.71
CA PRO A 271 -6.03 28.26 12.83
C PRO A 271 -5.69 29.25 11.71
N THR A 272 -6.72 29.81 11.07
CA THR A 272 -6.53 30.79 10.00
C THR A 272 -6.01 32.11 10.56
N THR A 273 -6.51 32.54 11.73
CA THR A 273 -6.13 33.78 12.42
C THR A 273 -5.81 33.53 13.90
N GLU A 274 -5.15 34.49 14.55
CA GLU A 274 -4.92 34.47 16.00
C GLU A 274 -6.23 34.45 16.80
N ALA A 275 -7.31 35.06 16.28
CA ALA A 275 -8.63 35.00 16.92
C ALA A 275 -9.23 33.59 16.88
N ASP A 276 -9.01 32.84 15.79
CA ASP A 276 -9.43 31.44 15.70
C ASP A 276 -8.66 30.56 16.68
N GLU A 277 -7.36 30.83 16.87
CA GLU A 277 -6.51 30.14 17.85
C GLU A 277 -6.99 30.41 19.28
N GLN A 278 -7.23 31.67 19.63
CA GLN A 278 -7.78 32.04 20.94
C GLN A 278 -9.16 31.43 21.18
N ALA A 279 -9.99 31.31 20.14
CA ALA A 279 -11.29 30.65 20.24
C ALA A 279 -11.16 29.15 20.56
N LEU A 280 -10.19 28.44 19.97
CA LEU A 280 -9.89 27.04 20.31
C LEU A 280 -9.36 26.90 21.74
N LEU A 281 -8.43 27.76 22.15
CA LEU A 281 -7.86 27.75 23.50
C LEU A 281 -8.92 28.04 24.57
N ALA A 282 -9.89 28.90 24.27
CA ALA A 282 -10.99 29.21 25.18
C ALA A 282 -11.98 28.04 25.38
N LEU A 283 -11.91 26.99 24.55
CA LEU A 283 -12.69 25.77 24.74
C LEU A 283 -12.01 24.78 25.70
N LEU A 284 -10.71 24.94 25.98
CA LEU A 284 -10.02 24.08 26.94
C LEU A 284 -10.53 24.35 28.36
N PRO A 285 -10.71 23.31 29.19
CA PRO A 285 -11.13 23.49 30.57
C PRO A 285 -10.08 24.28 31.38
N GLU A 286 -10.54 25.07 32.36
CA GLU A 286 -9.64 25.75 33.30
C GLU A 286 -9.02 24.75 34.28
N GLY A 287 -7.70 24.82 34.48
CA GLY A 287 -6.97 23.98 35.43
C GLY A 287 -6.09 22.92 34.75
N GLU A 288 -5.52 22.03 35.56
CA GLU A 288 -4.76 20.88 35.07
C GLU A 288 -5.72 19.84 34.49
N ILE A 289 -5.45 19.39 33.26
CA ILE A 289 -6.21 18.33 32.60
C ILE A 289 -5.64 17.00 33.09
N THR A 290 -6.40 16.30 33.91
CA THR A 290 -6.04 15.00 34.49
C THR A 290 -6.76 13.84 33.80
N ASP A 291 -7.81 14.14 33.02
CA ASP A 291 -8.63 13.15 32.32
C ASP A 291 -9.07 13.70 30.96
N LEU A 292 -9.07 12.85 29.93
CA LEU A 292 -9.47 13.21 28.56
C LEU A 292 -10.96 13.51 28.44
N ASP A 293 -11.80 13.00 29.34
CA ASP A 293 -13.23 13.34 29.41
C ASP A 293 -13.47 14.81 29.79
N GLN A 294 -12.45 15.51 30.31
CA GLN A 294 -12.50 16.95 30.57
C GLN A 294 -12.40 17.77 29.28
N LEU A 295 -11.91 17.19 28.18
CA LEU A 295 -11.80 17.85 26.90
C LEU A 295 -13.17 17.98 26.21
N PRO A 296 -13.39 19.04 25.42
CA PRO A 296 -14.62 19.20 24.65
C PRO A 296 -14.85 18.04 23.67
N GLN A 297 -15.99 17.35 23.84
CA GLN A 297 -16.40 16.26 22.96
C GLN A 297 -17.03 16.74 21.63
N THR A 298 -17.45 18.01 21.59
CA THR A 298 -18.04 18.65 20.41
C THR A 298 -17.44 20.06 20.25
N LEU A 299 -16.97 20.36 19.04
CA LEU A 299 -16.46 21.67 18.67
C LEU A 299 -17.46 22.40 17.74
N PRO A 300 -17.70 23.72 17.94
CA PRO A 300 -18.56 24.52 17.08
C PRO A 300 -17.86 24.82 15.74
N GLY A 301 -17.93 23.87 14.80
CA GLY A 301 -17.18 23.87 13.54
C GLY A 301 -17.39 25.11 12.65
N HIS A 302 -18.49 25.83 12.80
CA HIS A 302 -18.79 27.04 12.03
C HIS A 302 -18.19 28.33 12.60
N SER A 303 -17.75 28.31 13.85
CA SER A 303 -17.26 29.51 14.55
C SER A 303 -15.74 29.70 14.44
N ILE A 304 -15.02 28.68 13.96
CA ILE A 304 -13.56 28.64 13.93
C ILE A 304 -13.10 28.39 12.50
N SER A 305 -12.31 29.31 11.96
CA SER A 305 -11.75 29.18 10.61
C SER A 305 -10.42 28.43 10.68
N LEU A 306 -10.30 27.39 9.86
CA LEU A 306 -9.09 26.58 9.73
C LEU A 306 -8.59 26.62 8.29
N THR A 307 -7.26 26.71 8.14
CA THR A 307 -6.57 26.64 6.86
C THR A 307 -5.91 25.26 6.71
N PRO A 308 -6.23 24.49 5.65
CA PRO A 308 -5.56 23.23 5.39
C PRO A 308 -4.17 23.44 4.81
N GLU A 309 -3.22 22.61 5.22
CA GLU A 309 -1.82 22.64 4.78
C GLU A 309 -1.32 21.24 4.49
N ILE A 310 -0.52 21.11 3.44
CA ILE A 310 0.20 19.87 3.10
C ILE A 310 1.68 20.08 3.36
N LYS A 311 2.28 19.13 4.07
CA LYS A 311 3.70 19.14 4.40
C LYS A 311 4.41 17.93 3.80
N LEU A 312 5.60 18.15 3.26
CA LEU A 312 6.54 17.10 2.85
C LEU A 312 7.74 17.11 3.79
N ASN A 313 7.91 16.03 4.54
CA ASN A 313 8.93 15.89 5.60
C ASN A 313 8.93 17.08 6.59
N GLY A 314 7.73 17.57 6.94
CA GLY A 314 7.52 18.71 7.83
C GLY A 314 7.55 20.09 7.18
N GLU A 315 8.01 20.23 5.94
CA GLU A 315 8.01 21.52 5.20
C GLU A 315 6.67 21.74 4.48
N ILE A 316 6.03 22.89 4.68
CA ILE A 316 4.77 23.24 4.00
C ILE A 316 5.03 23.41 2.50
N ILE A 317 4.40 22.57 1.69
CA ILE A 317 4.48 22.63 0.22
C ILE A 317 3.22 23.21 -0.43
N LEU A 318 2.08 23.14 0.24
CA LEU A 318 0.81 23.67 -0.26
C LEU A 318 -0.05 24.16 0.91
N THR A 319 -0.60 25.35 0.77
CA THR A 319 -1.60 25.93 1.68
C THR A 319 -2.89 26.10 0.89
N GLY A 320 -4.00 25.57 1.41
CA GLY A 320 -5.30 25.75 0.79
C GLY A 320 -5.93 27.11 1.06
N PRO A 321 -7.10 27.38 0.47
CA PRO A 321 -7.79 28.66 0.67
C PRO A 321 -8.12 28.87 2.15
N SER A 322 -7.86 30.08 2.64
CA SER A 322 -8.02 30.48 4.06
C SER A 322 -9.47 30.44 4.57
N ALA A 323 -10.42 30.27 3.66
CA ALA A 323 -11.85 30.23 3.94
C ALA A 323 -12.44 28.91 3.45
N VAL A 324 -12.20 27.84 4.21
CA VAL A 324 -13.25 26.83 4.30
C VAL A 324 -14.37 27.53 5.10
N ASN A 325 -15.33 28.11 4.37
CA ASN A 325 -16.52 28.80 4.88
C ASN A 325 -17.00 28.17 6.21
N ALA A 326 -17.47 28.98 7.17
CA ALA A 326 -18.14 28.53 8.39
C ALA A 326 -19.17 27.40 8.15
N PHE A 327 -19.78 27.34 6.96
CA PHE A 327 -20.77 26.34 6.56
C PHE A 327 -20.22 25.17 5.73
N THR A 328 -18.92 25.10 5.43
CA THR A 328 -18.28 23.89 4.89
C THR A 328 -17.37 23.32 5.96
N LEU A 329 -17.66 22.09 6.42
CA LEU A 329 -16.83 21.39 7.42
C LEU A 329 -15.91 20.35 6.79
N GLU A 330 -15.84 20.30 5.46
CA GLU A 330 -14.98 19.40 4.70
C GLU A 330 -14.13 20.18 3.70
N THR A 331 -12.90 19.74 3.48
CA THR A 331 -12.02 20.19 2.42
C THR A 331 -11.86 19.04 1.42
N MET A 332 -12.11 19.31 0.15
CA MET A 332 -11.86 18.32 -0.88
C MET A 332 -10.35 18.23 -1.14
N LEU A 333 -9.72 17.16 -0.66
CA LEU A 333 -8.37 16.81 -1.05
C LEU A 333 -8.45 16.05 -2.37
N ALA A 334 -7.67 16.46 -3.36
CA ALA A 334 -7.67 15.81 -4.67
C ALA A 334 -6.26 15.47 -5.12
N PHE A 335 -6.12 14.29 -5.71
CA PHE A 335 -4.86 13.75 -6.21
C PHE A 335 -4.97 13.48 -7.71
N GLU A 336 -3.87 13.60 -8.44
CA GLU A 336 -3.75 13.08 -9.80
C GLU A 336 -2.44 12.28 -9.92
N VAL A 337 -2.56 10.96 -10.02
CA VAL A 337 -1.42 10.08 -10.29
C VAL A 337 -1.10 10.19 -11.77
N GLN A 338 0.04 10.80 -12.08
CA GLN A 338 0.50 10.99 -13.46
C GLN A 338 1.54 9.91 -13.81
N GLN A 339 1.08 8.82 -14.40
CA GLN A 339 1.91 7.67 -14.77
C GLN A 339 2.34 7.74 -16.24
N LEU A 340 3.63 7.50 -16.50
CA LEU A 340 4.13 7.28 -17.85
C LEU A 340 3.87 5.85 -18.29
N VAL A 341 3.13 5.69 -19.40
CA VAL A 341 2.91 4.40 -20.06
C VAL A 341 3.38 4.55 -21.50
N GLY A 342 4.54 3.95 -21.81
CA GLY A 342 5.26 4.21 -23.05
C GLY A 342 5.66 5.68 -23.18
N GLN A 343 5.14 6.36 -24.21
CA GLN A 343 5.45 7.77 -24.47
C GLN A 343 4.31 8.72 -24.04
N THR A 344 3.26 8.19 -23.43
CA THR A 344 2.08 8.96 -23.00
C THR A 344 2.00 9.00 -21.48
N LYS A 345 1.80 10.20 -20.93
CA LYS A 345 1.59 10.41 -19.50
C LYS A 345 0.09 10.49 -19.22
N TRP A 346 -0.42 9.51 -18.49
CA TRP A 346 -1.83 9.39 -18.11
C TRP A 346 -2.03 9.96 -16.70
N GLY A 347 -3.03 10.82 -16.54
CA GLY A 347 -3.47 11.32 -15.24
C GLY A 347 -4.68 10.53 -14.76
N ILE A 348 -4.61 10.00 -13.54
CA ILE A 348 -5.71 9.30 -12.89
C ILE A 348 -6.11 10.09 -11.64
N PRO A 349 -7.29 10.74 -11.66
CA PRO A 349 -7.72 11.63 -10.59
C PRO A 349 -8.44 10.87 -9.46
N PHE A 350 -8.21 11.30 -8.22
CA PHE A 350 -8.89 10.81 -7.02
C PHE A 350 -9.26 11.98 -6.12
N LYS A 351 -10.23 11.76 -5.22
CA LYS A 351 -10.70 12.79 -4.30
C LYS A 351 -11.18 12.18 -3.00
N SER A 352 -10.81 12.83 -1.91
CA SER A 352 -11.20 12.44 -0.57
C SER A 352 -11.73 13.68 0.16
N PRO A 353 -12.99 13.70 0.61
CA PRO A 353 -13.49 14.77 1.48
C PRO A 353 -12.85 14.60 2.86
N ILE A 354 -12.04 15.57 3.27
CA ILE A 354 -11.35 15.54 4.57
C ILE A 354 -12.05 16.53 5.51
N PRO A 355 -12.64 16.08 6.63
CA PRO A 355 -13.22 16.96 7.62
C PRO A 355 -12.22 17.96 8.20
N LYS A 356 -12.71 19.14 8.57
CA LYS A 356 -11.94 20.13 9.31
C LYS A 356 -11.45 19.54 10.62
N GLY A 357 -10.19 19.81 10.96
CA GLY A 357 -9.58 19.31 12.20
C GLY A 357 -8.91 17.95 12.05
N SER A 358 -9.09 17.27 10.91
CA SER A 358 -8.37 16.04 10.60
C SER A 358 -6.85 16.25 10.60
N TYR A 359 -6.14 15.15 10.85
CA TYR A 359 -4.71 15.05 10.62
C TYR A 359 -4.48 13.72 9.92
N VAL A 360 -4.05 13.76 8.66
CA VAL A 360 -3.88 12.56 7.83
C VAL A 360 -2.49 12.50 7.20
N ALA A 361 -1.90 11.32 7.16
CA ALA A 361 -0.82 11.00 6.24
C ALA A 361 -1.42 10.70 4.86
N ILE A 362 -0.79 11.22 3.82
CA ILE A 362 -1.10 10.92 2.42
C ILE A 362 -0.18 9.78 2.01
N MET A 363 -0.76 8.63 1.67
CA MET A 363 0.00 7.55 1.05
C MET A 363 0.48 8.00 -0.33
N ALA A 364 1.77 7.84 -0.58
CA ALA A 364 2.39 8.04 -1.87
C ALA A 364 3.50 7.00 -1.98
N ASN A 365 3.12 5.73 -2.17
CA ASN A 365 4.05 4.61 -2.11
C ASN A 365 3.94 3.78 -3.39
N ALA A 366 5.07 3.28 -3.86
CA ALA A 366 5.13 2.37 -4.99
C ALA A 366 6.29 1.38 -4.81
N GLY A 367 5.98 0.10 -5.00
CA GLY A 367 6.96 -0.97 -4.88
C GLY A 367 7.40 -1.16 -3.45
N SER A 368 8.70 -1.22 -3.18
CA SER A 368 9.18 -1.59 -1.84
C SER A 368 9.21 -0.42 -0.86
N VAL A 369 9.01 -0.76 0.42
CA VAL A 369 9.22 0.15 1.54
C VAL A 369 10.72 0.32 1.82
N SER A 370 11.13 1.56 2.06
CA SER A 370 12.50 1.91 2.41
C SER A 370 12.76 1.55 3.88
N THR A 371 13.70 0.64 4.13
CA THR A 371 14.13 0.30 5.50
C THR A 371 14.64 1.53 6.25
N HIS A 372 15.30 2.47 5.55
CA HIS A 372 15.74 3.72 6.16
C HIS A 372 14.56 4.61 6.58
N ALA A 373 13.49 4.66 5.79
CA ALA A 373 12.30 5.42 6.15
C ALA A 373 11.62 4.82 7.38
N LEU A 374 11.57 3.49 7.45
CA LEU A 374 11.05 2.72 8.56
C LEU A 374 11.85 2.95 9.85
N GLU A 375 13.17 2.76 9.80
CA GLU A 375 14.09 3.01 10.92
C GLU A 375 14.01 4.47 11.39
N ALA A 376 13.90 5.43 10.46
CA ALA A 376 13.78 6.83 10.80
C ALA A 376 12.43 7.15 11.45
N ALA A 377 11.33 6.55 11.01
CA ALA A 377 10.02 6.69 11.66
C ALA A 377 10.05 6.10 13.07
N GLN A 378 10.65 4.92 13.23
CA GLN A 378 10.84 4.25 14.51
C GLN A 378 11.63 5.12 15.49
N GLN A 379 12.83 5.55 15.11
CA GLN A 379 13.68 6.39 15.96
C GLN A 379 12.94 7.65 16.39
N ARG A 380 12.16 8.24 15.47
CA ARG A 380 11.39 9.44 15.80
C ARG A 380 10.30 9.18 16.82
N ALA A 381 9.63 8.04 16.70
CA ALA A 381 8.64 7.59 17.67
C ALA A 381 9.31 7.38 19.05
N GLU A 382 10.38 6.57 19.12
CA GLU A 382 11.13 6.30 20.35
C GLU A 382 11.63 7.57 21.07
N GLU A 383 12.16 8.53 20.31
CA GLU A 383 12.59 9.83 20.84
C GLU A 383 11.41 10.61 21.45
N ALA A 384 10.24 10.60 20.81
CA ALA A 384 9.05 11.28 21.33
C ALA A 384 8.54 10.59 22.61
N GLN A 385 8.57 9.27 22.67
CA GLN A 385 8.16 8.51 23.86
C GLN A 385 9.10 8.78 25.01
N TYR A 386 10.40 8.76 24.74
CA TYR A 386 11.40 9.07 25.77
C TYR A 386 11.20 10.46 26.38
N ILE A 387 10.90 11.49 25.56
CA ILE A 387 10.62 12.85 26.04
C ILE A 387 9.38 12.87 26.94
N LEU A 388 8.30 12.20 26.53
CA LEU A 388 7.01 12.20 27.24
C LEU A 388 7.03 11.36 28.53
N GLU A 389 7.61 10.16 28.49
CA GLU A 389 7.66 9.25 29.65
C GLU A 389 8.61 9.73 30.75
N ASN A 390 9.67 10.45 30.38
CA ASN A 390 10.62 11.00 31.35
C ASN A 390 10.29 12.45 31.74
N GLU A 391 9.12 12.96 31.32
CA GLU A 391 8.63 14.31 31.62
C GLU A 391 9.69 15.39 31.36
N LEU A 392 10.39 15.30 30.22
CA LEU A 392 11.46 16.23 29.85
C LEU A 392 10.87 17.56 29.37
N GLU A 393 10.36 18.36 30.31
CA GLU A 393 9.65 19.62 30.06
C GLU A 393 10.44 20.60 29.17
N ASP A 394 11.77 20.63 29.28
CA ASP A 394 12.65 21.48 28.47
C ASP A 394 12.72 21.06 26.99
N GLN A 395 12.15 19.90 26.65
CA GLN A 395 12.10 19.34 25.29
C GLN A 395 10.68 19.23 24.74
N TYR A 396 9.64 19.66 25.47
CA TYR A 396 8.26 19.62 24.98
C TYR A 396 8.03 20.45 23.72
N ASP A 397 8.81 21.51 23.50
CA ASP A 397 8.78 22.29 22.25
C ASP A 397 9.17 21.46 21.00
N GLN A 398 9.79 20.28 21.18
CA GLN A 398 10.11 19.34 20.11
C GLN A 398 8.95 18.40 19.77
N ILE A 399 7.93 18.33 20.62
CA ILE A 399 6.75 17.47 20.47
C ILE A 399 5.58 18.30 19.97
N ASP A 400 5.49 18.43 18.66
CA ASP A 400 4.35 19.06 18.00
C ASP A 400 3.35 18.02 17.45
N ARG A 401 2.25 18.51 16.86
CA ARG A 401 1.26 17.64 16.21
C ARG A 401 1.86 16.81 15.07
N GLU A 402 2.87 17.33 14.38
CA GLU A 402 3.55 16.59 13.31
C GLU A 402 4.33 15.40 13.87
N ARG A 403 5.00 15.59 15.01
CA ARG A 403 5.75 14.53 15.68
C ARG A 403 4.85 13.48 16.32
N LEU A 404 3.69 13.87 16.84
CA LEU A 404 2.75 12.94 17.48
C LEU A 404 1.86 12.21 16.47
N MET A 405 1.18 12.94 15.57
CA MET A 405 0.21 12.36 14.65
C MET A 405 0.83 12.06 13.29
N GLY A 406 1.70 12.94 12.79
CA GLY A 406 2.32 12.79 11.48
C GLY A 406 3.24 11.59 11.38
N ASP A 407 4.12 11.38 12.37
CA ASP A 407 4.99 10.20 12.39
C ASP A 407 4.21 8.90 12.64
N LEU A 408 3.18 8.95 13.50
CA LEU A 408 2.30 7.81 13.76
C LEU A 408 1.57 7.33 12.49
N PHE A 409 0.82 8.20 11.83
CA PHE A 409 0.09 7.81 10.63
C PHE A 409 1.02 7.51 9.45
N TYR A 410 2.15 8.20 9.35
CA TYR A 410 3.16 7.84 8.36
C TYR A 410 3.72 6.43 8.58
N ALA A 411 3.97 6.03 9.82
CA ALA A 411 4.38 4.66 10.14
C ALA A 411 3.32 3.64 9.72
N GLY A 412 2.03 3.90 9.99
CA GLY A 412 0.95 3.03 9.51
C GLY A 412 0.86 2.93 7.98
N VAL A 413 1.09 4.01 7.23
CA VAL A 413 1.20 3.98 5.77
C VAL A 413 2.35 3.08 5.31
N LEU A 414 3.53 3.20 5.94
CA LEU A 414 4.67 2.34 5.63
C LEU A 414 4.38 0.88 5.98
N ALA A 415 3.73 0.63 7.11
CA ALA A 415 3.36 -0.70 7.58
C ALA A 415 2.40 -1.39 6.63
N TYR A 416 1.31 -0.73 6.25
CA TYR A 416 0.36 -1.24 5.26
C TYR A 416 1.09 -1.66 3.98
N HIS A 417 1.95 -0.78 3.45
CA HIS A 417 2.63 -1.06 2.19
C HIS A 417 3.67 -2.18 2.32
N ALA A 418 4.38 -2.24 3.45
CA ALA A 418 5.36 -3.29 3.74
C ALA A 418 4.68 -4.66 3.88
N GLN A 419 3.57 -4.72 4.63
CA GLN A 419 2.76 -5.91 4.81
C GLN A 419 2.15 -6.35 3.47
N LEU A 420 1.61 -5.42 2.68
CA LEU A 420 1.05 -5.74 1.36
C LEU A 420 2.08 -6.29 0.38
N GLU A 421 3.26 -5.67 0.27
CA GLU A 421 4.34 -6.18 -0.59
C GLU A 421 4.90 -7.52 -0.12
N GLY A 422 5.09 -7.67 1.20
CA GLY A 422 5.62 -8.90 1.80
C GLY A 422 4.65 -10.05 1.60
N LEU A 423 3.46 -9.93 2.17
CA LEU A 423 2.44 -10.97 2.11
C LEU A 423 1.89 -11.20 0.71
N GLY A 424 1.58 -10.13 -0.03
CA GLY A 424 1.09 -10.24 -1.39
C GLY A 424 2.13 -10.88 -2.31
N GLY A 425 3.43 -10.59 -2.09
CA GLY A 425 4.52 -11.27 -2.77
C GLY A 425 4.58 -12.76 -2.47
N LEU A 426 4.38 -13.17 -1.21
CA LEU A 426 4.36 -14.57 -0.81
C LEU A 426 3.16 -15.33 -1.37
N MET A 427 1.96 -14.76 -1.22
CA MET A 427 0.73 -15.28 -1.84
C MET A 427 0.91 -15.49 -3.35
N ALA A 428 1.42 -14.46 -4.04
CA ALA A 428 1.66 -14.53 -5.48
C ALA A 428 2.67 -15.62 -5.84
N ALA A 429 3.77 -15.74 -5.08
CA ALA A 429 4.80 -16.74 -5.32
C ALA A 429 4.27 -18.18 -5.18
N GLN A 430 3.47 -18.47 -4.15
CA GLN A 430 2.80 -19.77 -3.97
C GLN A 430 1.85 -20.08 -5.13
N MET A 431 1.19 -19.05 -5.66
CA MET A 431 0.37 -19.18 -6.87
C MET A 431 1.20 -19.18 -8.16
N GLY A 432 2.53 -19.16 -8.15
CA GLY A 432 3.35 -19.09 -9.37
C GLY A 432 3.12 -17.80 -10.18
N ALA A 433 3.00 -16.67 -9.48
CA ALA A 433 2.80 -15.34 -10.02
C ALA A 433 3.85 -14.36 -9.49
N GLU A 434 4.13 -13.32 -10.27
CA GLU A 434 4.87 -12.15 -9.81
C GLU A 434 3.87 -11.04 -9.45
N TYR A 435 4.05 -10.48 -8.26
CA TYR A 435 3.23 -9.39 -7.71
C TYR A 435 4.10 -8.21 -7.30
N ARG A 436 3.67 -7.00 -7.67
CA ARG A 436 4.21 -5.71 -7.19
C ARG A 436 3.10 -4.68 -7.11
N THR A 437 3.10 -3.87 -6.08
CA THR A 437 2.30 -2.63 -6.03
C THR A 437 2.87 -1.61 -7.03
N ASN A 438 1.97 -0.81 -7.59
CA ASN A 438 2.30 0.31 -8.47
C ASN A 438 2.04 1.63 -7.71
N LEU A 439 2.04 2.77 -8.41
CA LEU A 439 1.87 4.11 -7.85
C LEU A 439 0.55 4.18 -7.04
N SER A 440 0.67 4.09 -5.71
CA SER A 440 -0.46 3.99 -4.81
C SER A 440 -0.69 5.30 -4.07
N VAL A 441 -1.95 5.70 -3.95
CA VAL A 441 -2.38 6.89 -3.22
C VAL A 441 -3.59 6.60 -2.35
N GLY A 442 -3.71 7.38 -1.29
CA GLY A 442 -4.75 7.25 -0.28
C GLY A 442 -4.48 8.17 0.90
N THR A 443 -5.35 8.12 1.90
CA THR A 443 -5.17 8.83 3.16
C THR A 443 -5.28 7.88 4.34
N TYR A 444 -4.51 8.18 5.40
CA TYR A 444 -4.60 7.48 6.66
C TYR A 444 -4.46 8.48 7.80
N GLY A 445 -5.44 8.55 8.70
CA GLY A 445 -5.29 9.31 9.93
C GLY A 445 -6.58 9.64 10.65
N TYR A 446 -6.46 10.53 11.64
CA TYR A 446 -7.59 10.96 12.45
C TYR A 446 -8.52 11.87 11.67
N GLN A 447 -9.82 11.58 11.73
CA GLN A 447 -10.88 12.42 11.18
C GLN A 447 -12.03 12.57 12.20
N PRO A 448 -12.46 13.81 12.52
CA PRO A 448 -13.63 14.04 13.36
C PRO A 448 -14.94 13.81 12.59
N TRP A 449 -16.01 13.50 13.31
CA TRP A 449 -17.34 13.35 12.72
C TRP A 449 -17.97 14.72 12.45
N VAL A 450 -18.48 14.91 11.24
CA VAL A 450 -19.26 16.11 10.89
C VAL A 450 -20.71 15.92 11.31
N ARG A 451 -21.17 16.71 12.28
CA ARG A 451 -22.56 16.66 12.73
C ARG A 451 -23.46 17.55 11.89
N TYR A 452 -24.44 16.92 11.24
CA TYR A 452 -25.44 17.60 10.42
C TYR A 452 -26.75 17.87 11.17
N VAL A 453 -27.30 19.08 11.03
CA VAL A 453 -28.63 19.44 11.53
C VAL A 453 -29.42 20.06 10.37
N PHE A 454 -30.56 19.47 10.01
CA PHE A 454 -31.33 19.82 8.80
C PHE A 454 -30.48 19.82 7.51
N GLY A 455 -29.50 18.92 7.41
CA GLY A 455 -28.59 18.81 6.26
C GLY A 455 -27.48 19.86 6.22
N MET A 456 -27.37 20.73 7.23
CA MET A 456 -26.27 21.70 7.35
C MET A 456 -25.22 21.18 8.33
N PRO A 457 -23.92 21.24 7.99
CA PRO A 457 -22.85 20.82 8.91
C PRO A 457 -22.69 21.90 10.01
N MET A 458 -22.93 21.52 11.27
CA MET A 458 -23.03 22.46 12.39
C MET A 458 -21.87 22.37 13.39
N ALA A 459 -21.35 21.16 13.61
CA ALA A 459 -20.35 20.88 14.63
C ALA A 459 -19.43 19.72 14.21
N LEU A 460 -18.32 19.59 14.93
CA LEU A 460 -17.39 18.47 14.83
C LEU A 460 -17.43 17.71 16.15
N ASP A 461 -17.76 16.43 16.10
CA ASP A 461 -17.68 15.53 17.25
C ASP A 461 -16.35 14.76 17.21
N ALA A 462 -15.89 14.27 18.36
CA ALA A 462 -14.74 13.36 18.41
C ALA A 462 -14.96 12.19 17.45
N GLY A 463 -13.98 11.93 16.58
CA GLY A 463 -14.08 10.91 15.54
C GLY A 463 -13.14 9.74 15.76
N GLY A 464 -12.67 9.16 14.65
CA GLY A 464 -11.84 7.97 14.67
C GLY A 464 -10.67 8.07 13.70
N VAL A 465 -9.98 6.94 13.52
CA VAL A 465 -8.93 6.78 12.53
C VAL A 465 -9.53 6.13 11.30
N HIS A 466 -9.29 6.74 10.15
CA HIS A 466 -9.74 6.27 8.85
C HIS A 466 -8.51 5.94 7.99
N MET A 467 -8.51 4.77 7.37
CA MET A 467 -7.59 4.42 6.29
C MET A 467 -8.40 4.28 5.01
N ASP A 468 -8.35 5.28 4.12
CA ASP A 468 -9.07 5.26 2.84
C ASP A 468 -8.06 5.28 1.69
N LEU A 469 -7.88 4.13 1.05
CA LEU A 469 -6.85 3.95 0.02
C LEU A 469 -7.46 4.04 -1.37
N ASP A 470 -7.56 5.28 -1.87
CA ASP A 470 -8.19 5.62 -3.16
C ASP A 470 -7.71 4.75 -4.33
N TYR A 471 -6.41 4.44 -4.39
CA TYR A 471 -5.80 3.73 -5.51
C TYR A 471 -4.58 2.91 -5.08
N VAL A 472 -4.72 1.59 -5.01
CA VAL A 472 -3.61 0.66 -4.72
C VAL A 472 -3.45 -0.36 -5.87
N PRO A 473 -3.07 0.10 -7.08
CA PRO A 473 -2.89 -0.79 -8.22
C PRO A 473 -1.75 -1.78 -7.99
N SER A 474 -1.82 -2.93 -8.63
CA SER A 474 -0.75 -3.93 -8.59
C SER A 474 -0.50 -4.55 -9.97
N HIS A 475 0.77 -4.77 -10.29
CA HIS A 475 1.19 -5.62 -11.39
C HIS A 475 1.16 -7.07 -10.92
N LEU A 476 0.18 -7.81 -11.41
CA LEU A 476 0.05 -9.25 -11.17
C LEU A 476 0.18 -9.98 -12.51
N THR A 477 1.12 -10.92 -12.60
CA THR A 477 1.29 -11.73 -13.82
C THR A 477 1.69 -13.15 -13.44
N LYS A 478 0.98 -14.14 -13.96
CA LYS A 478 1.37 -15.55 -13.80
C LYS A 478 2.67 -15.83 -14.55
N HIS A 479 3.55 -16.66 -14.00
CA HIS A 479 4.81 -17.01 -14.66
C HIS A 479 4.59 -17.68 -16.03
N ASN A 480 3.46 -18.38 -16.18
CA ASN A 480 3.03 -18.99 -17.42
C ASN A 480 2.22 -18.07 -18.36
N GLY A 481 1.87 -16.86 -17.92
CA GLY A 481 1.06 -15.89 -18.69
C GLY A 481 -0.45 -16.18 -18.77
N SER A 482 -0.98 -17.12 -17.98
CA SER A 482 -2.41 -17.46 -18.01
C SER A 482 -3.27 -16.32 -17.44
N ALA A 483 -4.21 -15.82 -18.25
CA ALA A 483 -5.10 -14.73 -17.88
C ALA A 483 -6.18 -15.16 -16.88
N SER A 484 -6.74 -16.36 -17.01
CA SER A 484 -7.75 -16.90 -16.08
C SER A 484 -7.14 -17.18 -14.70
N GLN A 485 -5.97 -17.81 -14.66
CA GLN A 485 -5.26 -18.04 -13.40
C GLN A 485 -4.75 -16.73 -12.76
N ARG A 486 -4.54 -15.67 -13.54
CA ARG A 486 -4.24 -14.33 -13.03
C ARG A 486 -5.49 -13.71 -12.37
N ALA A 487 -6.67 -13.87 -12.97
CA ALA A 487 -7.92 -13.39 -12.37
C ALA A 487 -8.19 -14.10 -11.03
N ALA A 488 -8.08 -15.43 -11.00
CA ALA A 488 -8.22 -16.21 -9.77
C ALA A 488 -7.21 -15.81 -8.67
N ALA A 489 -5.98 -15.47 -9.04
CA ALA A 489 -4.96 -15.00 -8.10
C ALA A 489 -5.19 -13.56 -7.59
N ALA A 490 -5.98 -12.75 -8.30
CA ALA A 490 -6.16 -11.33 -7.96
C ALA A 490 -7.11 -11.11 -6.78
N GLN A 491 -8.13 -11.96 -6.63
CA GLN A 491 -9.13 -11.87 -5.57
C GLN A 491 -8.54 -12.01 -4.15
N PRO A 492 -7.77 -13.06 -3.81
CA PRO A 492 -7.16 -13.16 -2.48
C PRO A 492 -6.20 -11.99 -2.18
N LEU A 493 -5.51 -11.46 -3.21
CA LEU A 493 -4.66 -10.28 -3.06
C LEU A 493 -5.47 -8.99 -2.84
N GLY A 494 -6.67 -8.89 -3.40
CA GLY A 494 -7.59 -7.78 -3.13
C GLY A 494 -8.19 -7.86 -1.74
N MET A 495 -8.59 -9.06 -1.29
CA MET A 495 -9.04 -9.31 0.08
C MET A 495 -7.95 -8.95 1.08
N LEU A 496 -6.68 -9.30 0.80
CA LEU A 496 -5.55 -8.87 1.61
C LEU A 496 -5.46 -7.35 1.72
N LYS A 497 -5.55 -6.60 0.61
CA LYS A 497 -5.53 -5.12 0.63
C LYS A 497 -6.60 -4.56 1.57
N SER A 498 -7.83 -5.05 1.45
CA SER A 498 -8.95 -4.61 2.29
C SER A 498 -8.81 -5.07 3.75
N ALA A 499 -8.21 -6.24 3.99
CA ALA A 499 -7.95 -6.70 5.35
C ALA A 499 -6.91 -5.81 6.04
N LEU A 500 -5.81 -5.48 5.34
CA LEU A 500 -4.76 -4.61 5.88
C LEU A 500 -5.27 -3.21 6.23
N GLU A 501 -6.34 -2.73 5.58
CA GLU A 501 -6.93 -1.43 5.91
C GLU A 501 -7.48 -1.39 7.34
N HIS A 502 -8.07 -2.46 7.88
CA HIS A 502 -8.50 -2.49 9.30
C HIS A 502 -7.43 -3.07 10.23
N VAL A 503 -6.68 -4.08 9.78
CA VAL A 503 -5.65 -4.75 10.60
C VAL A 503 -4.52 -3.81 10.99
N VAL A 504 -4.03 -2.95 10.10
CA VAL A 504 -2.91 -2.05 10.43
C VAL A 504 -3.32 -1.02 11.50
N PRO A 505 -4.49 -0.35 11.39
CA PRO A 505 -5.02 0.46 12.48
C PRO A 505 -5.24 -0.33 13.79
N GLU A 506 -5.80 -1.53 13.74
CA GLU A 506 -5.97 -2.36 14.94
C GLU A 506 -4.64 -2.70 15.59
N GLN A 507 -3.61 -3.05 14.83
CA GLN A 507 -2.24 -3.27 15.34
C GLN A 507 -1.66 -2.01 15.98
N GLN A 508 -2.03 -0.82 15.48
CA GLN A 508 -1.52 0.46 15.98
C GLN A 508 -2.22 0.92 17.26
N PHE A 509 -3.51 0.62 17.41
CA PHE A 509 -4.36 1.21 18.43
C PHE A 509 -4.95 0.21 19.43
N SER A 510 -4.82 -1.09 19.20
CA SER A 510 -5.23 -2.12 20.16
C SER A 510 -4.23 -2.27 21.30
N THR A 511 -4.75 -2.54 22.49
CA THR A 511 -3.99 -3.03 23.65
C THR A 511 -4.64 -4.27 24.24
N GLU A 512 -3.93 -4.94 25.16
CA GLU A 512 -4.51 -6.07 25.91
C GLU A 512 -5.72 -5.64 26.75
N GLU A 513 -5.73 -4.41 27.27
CA GLU A 513 -6.82 -3.88 28.13
C GLU A 513 -7.97 -3.28 27.31
N GLU A 514 -7.65 -2.63 26.19
CA GLU A 514 -8.59 -2.02 25.25
C GLU A 514 -8.29 -2.47 23.82
N PRO A 515 -8.89 -3.59 23.36
CA PRO A 515 -8.74 -4.01 21.97
C PRO A 515 -9.49 -3.03 21.05
N ALA A 516 -8.81 -2.57 19.99
CA ALA A 516 -9.45 -1.79 18.95
C ALA A 516 -10.15 -2.75 17.98
N GLU A 517 -11.33 -2.36 17.51
CA GLU A 517 -12.08 -3.09 16.49
C GLU A 517 -12.27 -2.17 15.28
N GLY A 518 -11.62 -2.54 14.18
CA GLY A 518 -11.72 -1.87 12.90
C GLY A 518 -12.72 -2.54 11.97
N VAL A 519 -13.17 -1.79 10.97
CA VAL A 519 -14.05 -2.31 9.93
C VAL A 519 -13.48 -2.00 8.57
N SER A 520 -13.40 -2.99 7.69
CA SER A 520 -13.25 -2.88 6.24
C SER A 520 -14.30 -3.74 5.55
N ALA A 521 -14.35 -3.78 4.21
CA ALA A 521 -15.31 -4.64 3.50
C ALA A 521 -15.20 -6.12 3.92
N VAL A 522 -13.96 -6.63 4.02
CA VAL A 522 -13.68 -8.01 4.43
C VAL A 522 -14.06 -8.24 5.89
N ALA A 523 -13.67 -7.34 6.81
CA ALA A 523 -14.05 -7.45 8.22
C ALA A 523 -15.58 -7.39 8.41
N ALA A 524 -16.26 -6.56 7.62
CA ALA A 524 -17.71 -6.41 7.71
C ALA A 524 -18.44 -7.68 7.26
N ILE A 525 -17.98 -8.31 6.18
CA ILE A 525 -18.52 -9.60 5.71
C ILE A 525 -18.23 -10.70 6.75
N ALA A 526 -17.01 -10.76 7.29
CA ALA A 526 -16.65 -11.73 8.33
C ALA A 526 -17.51 -11.59 9.59
N LYS A 527 -17.70 -10.35 10.07
CA LYS A 527 -18.57 -10.05 11.22
C LYS A 527 -20.03 -10.40 10.94
N ALA A 528 -20.54 -10.09 9.76
CA ALA A 528 -21.90 -10.46 9.38
C ALA A 528 -22.10 -11.99 9.39
N GLN A 529 -21.14 -12.75 8.86
CA GLN A 529 -21.15 -14.22 8.95
C GLN A 529 -21.16 -14.71 10.40
N ALA A 530 -20.30 -14.15 11.25
CA ALA A 530 -20.26 -14.50 12.68
C ALA A 530 -21.57 -14.16 13.41
N GLU A 531 -22.29 -13.13 12.98
CA GLU A 531 -23.64 -12.77 13.45
C GLU A 531 -24.76 -13.66 12.86
N GLY A 532 -24.41 -14.61 11.99
CA GLY A 532 -25.34 -15.54 11.35
C GLY A 532 -26.11 -14.94 10.17
N GLN A 533 -25.66 -13.81 9.62
CA GLN A 533 -26.29 -13.19 8.46
C GLN A 533 -26.03 -13.99 7.18
N ARG A 534 -26.94 -13.87 6.21
CA ARG A 534 -26.71 -14.35 4.83
C ARG A 534 -25.67 -13.46 4.14
N VAL A 535 -24.74 -14.07 3.42
CA VAL A 535 -23.79 -13.41 2.51
C VAL A 535 -24.15 -13.80 1.08
N PHE A 536 -24.53 -12.81 0.28
CA PHE A 536 -24.94 -12.97 -1.10
C PHE A 536 -23.78 -12.79 -2.06
N HIS A 537 -23.68 -13.69 -3.04
CA HIS A 537 -22.95 -13.50 -4.29
C HIS A 537 -23.95 -13.12 -5.37
N ILE A 538 -23.84 -11.89 -5.86
CA ILE A 538 -24.78 -11.29 -6.79
C ILE A 538 -24.15 -11.19 -8.16
N THR A 539 -24.75 -11.86 -9.12
CA THR A 539 -24.41 -11.80 -10.54
C THR A 539 -25.53 -11.10 -11.29
N GLN A 540 -25.44 -11.02 -12.63
CA GLN A 540 -26.57 -10.51 -13.42
C GLN A 540 -27.81 -11.40 -13.32
N ASP A 541 -27.66 -12.68 -13.01
CA ASP A 541 -28.73 -13.67 -13.06
C ASP A 541 -29.67 -13.64 -11.85
N ASN A 542 -29.16 -13.25 -10.67
CA ASN A 542 -29.92 -13.21 -9.42
C ASN A 542 -30.07 -11.79 -8.83
N LEU A 543 -29.73 -10.75 -9.59
CA LEU A 543 -29.60 -9.39 -9.08
C LEU A 543 -30.87 -8.84 -8.42
N ASP A 544 -32.01 -8.97 -9.09
CA ASP A 544 -33.25 -8.37 -8.61
C ASP A 544 -33.80 -9.14 -7.41
N GLU A 545 -33.68 -10.46 -7.41
CA GLU A 545 -34.06 -11.36 -6.33
C GLU A 545 -33.18 -11.15 -5.09
N ALA A 546 -31.85 -11.16 -5.23
CA ALA A 546 -30.92 -10.96 -4.12
C ALA A 546 -31.06 -9.56 -3.50
N LEU A 547 -31.15 -8.49 -4.33
CA LEU A 547 -31.32 -7.13 -3.80
C LEU A 547 -32.67 -6.88 -3.13
N ALA A 548 -33.68 -7.72 -3.37
CA ALA A 548 -34.96 -7.65 -2.65
C ALA A 548 -34.85 -8.17 -1.21
N GLU A 549 -33.90 -9.08 -0.95
CA GLU A 549 -33.65 -9.71 0.36
C GLU A 549 -32.65 -8.91 1.23
N ILE A 550 -31.91 -7.97 0.63
CA ILE A 550 -30.86 -7.20 1.30
C ILE A 550 -31.37 -5.84 1.78
N SER A 551 -31.05 -5.50 3.03
CA SER A 551 -31.53 -4.32 3.76
C SER A 551 -30.49 -3.21 3.96
N ILE A 552 -29.38 -3.25 3.22
CA ILE A 552 -28.30 -2.24 3.27
C ILE A 552 -28.73 -0.87 2.71
N SER A 553 -27.85 0.12 2.84
CA SER A 553 -28.10 1.51 2.41
C SER A 553 -28.57 1.59 0.94
N SER A 554 -29.41 2.58 0.63
CA SER A 554 -29.89 2.78 -0.74
C SER A 554 -28.79 3.14 -1.72
N GLU A 555 -27.72 3.77 -1.24
CA GLU A 555 -26.54 4.16 -2.01
C GLU A 555 -25.76 2.92 -2.42
N SER A 556 -25.42 2.04 -1.46
CA SER A 556 -24.72 0.78 -1.74
C SER A 556 -25.53 -0.17 -2.62
N ARG A 557 -26.85 -0.27 -2.44
CA ARG A 557 -27.72 -1.05 -3.36
C ARG A 557 -27.71 -0.52 -4.78
N GLN A 558 -27.70 0.81 -4.95
CA GLN A 558 -27.62 1.41 -6.28
C GLN A 558 -26.24 1.21 -6.91
N ASP A 559 -25.17 1.26 -6.13
CA ASP A 559 -23.83 1.00 -6.62
C ASP A 559 -23.67 -0.44 -7.11
N ILE A 560 -24.07 -1.42 -6.28
CA ILE A 560 -24.10 -2.85 -6.66
C ILE A 560 -24.91 -3.05 -7.94
N ARG A 561 -26.14 -2.54 -8.00
CA ARG A 561 -26.99 -2.65 -9.20
C ARG A 561 -26.31 -2.07 -10.44
N ARG A 562 -25.67 -0.90 -10.32
CA ARG A 562 -24.97 -0.25 -11.43
C ARG A 562 -23.76 -1.06 -11.88
N ALA A 563 -22.94 -1.54 -10.95
CA ALA A 563 -21.75 -2.33 -11.23
C ALA A 563 -22.11 -3.65 -11.93
N VAL A 564 -23.11 -4.36 -11.42
CA VAL A 564 -23.54 -5.65 -11.96
C VAL A 564 -24.20 -5.48 -13.33
N LEU A 565 -25.21 -4.60 -13.47
CA LEU A 565 -25.94 -4.44 -14.74
C LEU A 565 -25.13 -3.78 -15.85
N ASN A 566 -24.43 -2.69 -15.53
CA ASN A 566 -23.83 -1.83 -16.56
C ASN A 566 -22.37 -2.19 -16.85
N HIS A 567 -21.68 -2.88 -15.93
CA HIS A 567 -20.26 -3.20 -16.05
C HIS A 567 -19.96 -4.71 -15.98
N GLY A 568 -20.97 -5.57 -15.83
CA GLY A 568 -20.80 -7.02 -15.79
C GLY A 568 -19.93 -7.47 -14.61
N MET A 569 -19.94 -6.71 -13.51
CA MET A 569 -19.25 -7.08 -12.28
C MET A 569 -20.12 -8.05 -11.48
N GLU A 570 -19.50 -8.74 -10.54
CA GLU A 570 -20.16 -9.55 -9.52
C GLU A 570 -20.00 -8.86 -8.17
N ALA A 571 -20.97 -9.02 -7.27
CA ALA A 571 -20.91 -8.44 -5.94
C ALA A 571 -20.94 -9.51 -4.84
N ILE A 572 -20.18 -9.31 -3.77
CA ILE A 572 -20.32 -10.06 -2.52
C ILE A 572 -20.76 -9.07 -1.44
N VAL A 573 -21.87 -9.35 -0.76
CA VAL A 573 -22.45 -8.43 0.23
C VAL A 573 -23.27 -9.17 1.28
N HIS A 574 -23.35 -8.64 2.50
CA HIS A 574 -24.17 -9.22 3.57
C HIS A 574 -25.58 -8.60 3.64
N GLU A 575 -26.51 -9.31 4.29
CA GLU A 575 -27.93 -8.99 4.22
C GLU A 575 -28.35 -7.70 4.95
N ALA A 576 -27.65 -7.29 6.00
CA ALA A 576 -28.05 -6.16 6.85
C ALA A 576 -26.87 -5.44 7.52
N PRO A 577 -26.99 -4.12 7.81
CA PRO A 577 -25.92 -3.38 8.45
C PRO A 577 -25.45 -3.99 9.78
N ILE A 578 -24.15 -4.21 9.91
CA ILE A 578 -23.49 -4.63 11.15
C ILE A 578 -23.17 -3.41 12.02
N THR A 579 -22.74 -3.65 13.25
CA THR A 579 -22.28 -2.57 14.16
C THR A 579 -20.90 -2.91 14.72
N VAL A 580 -19.94 -2.00 14.57
CA VAL A 580 -18.67 -1.97 15.32
C VAL A 580 -18.66 -0.69 16.17
N PRO A 581 -17.78 -0.56 17.18
CA PRO A 581 -17.66 0.69 17.93
C PRO A 581 -17.61 1.91 17.00
N GLY A 582 -18.54 2.86 17.21
CA GLY A 582 -18.72 4.11 16.46
C GLY A 582 -18.99 4.01 14.95
N TRP A 583 -19.25 2.83 14.40
CA TRP A 583 -19.70 2.69 13.01
C TRP A 583 -20.81 1.65 12.86
N ARG A 584 -21.79 1.98 12.02
CA ARG A 584 -22.87 1.07 11.63
C ARG A 584 -23.09 1.18 10.14
N GLY A 585 -23.00 0.06 9.45
CA GLY A 585 -23.10 0.02 8.00
C GLY A 585 -22.84 -1.35 7.44
N SER A 586 -22.57 -1.39 6.15
CA SER A 586 -22.44 -2.61 5.37
C SER A 586 -21.15 -2.60 4.56
N GLY A 587 -20.54 -3.77 4.36
CA GLY A 587 -19.38 -3.94 3.49
C GLY A 587 -19.78 -4.75 2.27
N TYR A 588 -19.23 -4.39 1.11
CA TYR A 588 -19.44 -5.14 -0.13
C TYR A 588 -18.21 -5.10 -1.03
N ILE A 589 -18.06 -6.14 -1.84
CA ILE A 589 -16.95 -6.30 -2.77
C ILE A 589 -17.52 -6.37 -4.17
N LEU A 590 -17.04 -5.54 -5.09
CA LEU A 590 -17.38 -5.59 -6.51
C LEU A 590 -16.20 -6.14 -7.29
N THR A 591 -16.35 -7.26 -7.99
CA THR A 591 -15.26 -7.91 -8.73
C THR A 591 -15.59 -7.98 -10.21
N ASN A 592 -14.63 -7.65 -11.06
CA ASN A 592 -14.71 -7.93 -12.49
C ASN A 592 -14.23 -9.38 -12.73
N PRO A 593 -15.10 -10.30 -13.17
CA PRO A 593 -14.76 -11.73 -13.26
C PRO A 593 -13.69 -12.05 -14.32
N GLU A 594 -13.59 -11.23 -15.38
CA GLU A 594 -12.57 -11.44 -16.43
C GLU A 594 -11.16 -11.06 -15.95
N THR A 595 -11.08 -10.01 -15.15
CA THR A 595 -9.80 -9.41 -14.75
C THR A 595 -9.39 -9.76 -13.32
N GLY A 596 -10.33 -10.13 -12.46
CA GLY A 596 -10.15 -10.25 -11.01
C GLY A 596 -9.90 -8.90 -10.31
N ALA A 597 -10.05 -7.78 -11.01
CA ALA A 597 -9.97 -6.45 -10.39
C ALA A 597 -11.19 -6.24 -9.50
N GLY A 598 -10.97 -5.78 -8.26
CA GLY A 598 -12.04 -5.60 -7.29
C GLY A 598 -12.01 -4.25 -6.58
N SER A 599 -13.19 -3.78 -6.20
CA SER A 599 -13.41 -2.65 -5.29
C SER A 599 -13.99 -3.19 -3.98
N TYR A 600 -13.38 -2.81 -2.85
CA TYR A 600 -13.75 -3.28 -1.51
C TYR A 600 -14.30 -2.10 -0.71
N MET A 601 -15.63 -2.02 -0.58
CA MET A 601 -16.35 -0.82 -0.14
C MET A 601 -16.97 -1.02 1.24
N ILE A 602 -17.09 0.08 1.99
CA ILE A 602 -17.96 0.17 3.17
C ILE A 602 -19.02 1.28 2.98
N ASP A 603 -20.16 1.17 3.66
CA ASP A 603 -21.17 2.23 3.70
C ASP A 603 -20.53 3.57 4.13
N GLY A 604 -20.90 4.65 3.42
CA GLY A 604 -20.21 5.94 3.48
C GLY A 604 -19.46 6.28 2.19
N GLY A 605 -19.28 5.31 1.30
CA GLY A 605 -18.62 5.50 0.01
C GLY A 605 -17.08 5.50 0.11
N GLU A 606 -16.55 4.99 1.23
CA GLU A 606 -15.12 4.84 1.46
C GLU A 606 -14.62 3.47 0.94
N ASN A 607 -13.40 3.44 0.41
CA ASN A 607 -12.72 2.23 -0.06
C ASN A 607 -11.73 1.73 1.00
N GLY A 608 -12.15 1.82 2.26
CA GLY A 608 -11.23 1.89 3.37
C GLY A 608 -11.70 1.20 4.64
N ALA A 609 -11.02 1.55 5.72
CA ALA A 609 -11.36 1.11 7.05
C ALA A 609 -11.51 2.23 8.08
N PHE A 610 -12.26 1.92 9.13
CA PHE A 610 -12.53 2.81 10.24
C PHE A 610 -12.28 2.13 11.59
N VAL A 611 -11.62 2.85 12.51
CA VAL A 611 -11.42 2.45 13.91
C VAL A 611 -11.79 3.63 14.83
N VAL A 612 -12.60 3.38 15.86
CA VAL A 612 -12.82 4.37 16.93
C VAL A 612 -11.66 4.37 17.90
N LEU A 613 -11.18 5.56 18.24
CA LEU A 613 -10.30 5.75 19.39
C LEU A 613 -11.18 5.91 20.64
N MET A 614 -11.14 4.94 21.54
CA MET A 614 -11.69 5.11 22.89
C MET A 614 -10.79 6.07 23.68
N ALA A 615 -11.31 6.66 24.76
CA ALA A 615 -10.73 7.79 25.49
C ALA A 615 -9.33 7.55 26.13
N ALA A 616 -8.63 6.45 25.84
CA ALA A 616 -7.29 6.16 26.33
C ALA A 616 -6.18 6.69 25.41
N LEU A 617 -6.18 7.99 25.06
CA LEU A 617 -4.98 8.62 24.48
C LEU A 617 -3.95 8.88 25.58
N GLY A 618 -3.40 7.81 26.17
CA GLY A 618 -2.13 7.89 26.88
C GLY A 618 -1.01 8.14 25.87
N THR A 619 -0.07 9.02 26.20
CA THR A 619 1.15 9.29 25.41
C THR A 619 1.98 8.03 25.15
N ALA A 620 1.90 7.03 26.03
CA ALA A 620 2.53 5.71 25.86
C ALA A 620 1.89 4.85 24.75
N LEU A 621 0.59 5.04 24.49
CA LEU A 621 -0.21 4.24 23.54
C LEU A 621 0.05 4.64 22.08
N LEU A 622 0.17 5.94 21.83
CA LEU A 622 0.45 6.49 20.49
C LEU A 622 1.82 6.10 19.94
N ILE A 623 2.77 5.73 20.80
CA ILE A 623 4.15 5.45 20.40
C ILE A 623 4.48 3.96 20.50
N GLY A 624 3.92 3.25 21.49
CA GLY A 624 3.97 1.79 21.56
C GLY A 624 3.38 1.11 20.31
N GLY A 625 2.31 1.68 19.73
CA GLY A 625 1.71 1.19 18.48
C GLY A 625 2.66 1.23 17.28
N VAL A 626 3.50 2.27 17.15
CA VAL A 626 4.52 2.35 16.08
C VAL A 626 5.55 1.23 16.25
N LEU A 627 5.99 0.93 17.47
CA LEU A 627 6.96 -0.12 17.74
C LEU A 627 6.39 -1.54 17.53
N LEU A 628 5.14 -1.77 17.92
CA LEU A 628 4.44 -3.05 17.75
C LEU A 628 4.22 -3.41 16.28
N ILE A 629 3.85 -2.46 15.42
CA ILE A 629 3.61 -2.74 13.99
C ILE A 629 4.90 -3.06 13.23
N LEU A 630 6.02 -2.47 13.63
CA LEU A 630 7.33 -2.71 13.01
C LEU A 630 7.94 -4.06 13.42
N PHE A 631 7.53 -4.60 14.57
CA PHE A 631 8.10 -5.80 15.18
C PHE A 631 7.09 -6.92 15.43
N ALA A 632 5.82 -6.79 15.01
CA ALA A 632 4.85 -7.87 15.07
C ALA A 632 5.52 -9.12 14.47
N PRO A 633 5.67 -10.22 15.24
CA PRO A 633 6.48 -11.34 14.82
C PRO A 633 5.88 -11.85 13.52
N LEU A 634 6.64 -11.65 12.44
CA LEU A 634 6.31 -11.98 11.06
C LEU A 634 5.65 -13.36 10.99
N LEU A 635 6.09 -14.30 11.83
CA LEU A 635 5.57 -15.65 11.99
C LEU A 635 4.06 -15.71 12.30
N GLY A 636 3.55 -14.97 13.29
CA GLY A 636 2.11 -14.99 13.64
C GLY A 636 1.21 -14.37 12.56
N PHE A 637 1.74 -13.38 11.85
CA PHE A 637 1.06 -12.74 10.72
C PHE A 637 1.09 -13.58 9.44
N LEU A 638 2.18 -14.31 9.20
CA LEU A 638 2.32 -15.29 8.11
C LEU A 638 1.43 -16.51 8.30
N VAL A 639 1.19 -16.89 9.55
CA VAL A 639 0.21 -17.91 9.94
C VAL A 639 -1.21 -17.45 9.64
N GLY A 640 -1.57 -16.21 10.00
CA GLY A 640 -2.84 -15.59 9.59
C GLY A 640 -2.98 -15.39 8.07
N LEU A 641 -1.87 -15.27 7.34
CA LEU A 641 -1.86 -15.17 5.88
C LEU A 641 -2.08 -16.52 5.18
N ALA A 642 -1.37 -17.57 5.60
CA ALA A 642 -1.58 -18.93 5.09
C ALA A 642 -3.04 -19.36 5.29
N ALA A 643 -3.63 -18.92 6.38
CA ALA A 643 -5.04 -19.05 6.68
C ALA A 643 -6.00 -18.20 5.83
N MET A 644 -5.67 -16.94 5.54
CA MET A 644 -6.45 -16.14 4.58
C MET A 644 -6.41 -16.73 3.17
N ILE A 645 -5.31 -17.39 2.78
CA ILE A 645 -5.22 -18.15 1.52
C ILE A 645 -6.20 -19.32 1.56
N ILE A 646 -6.24 -20.07 2.65
CA ILE A 646 -7.16 -21.19 2.85
C ILE A 646 -8.63 -20.72 2.90
N GLY A 647 -8.93 -19.64 3.61
CA GLY A 647 -10.26 -19.04 3.69
C GLY A 647 -10.72 -18.40 2.38
N ALA A 648 -9.82 -17.77 1.61
CA ALA A 648 -10.14 -17.23 0.28
C ALA A 648 -10.28 -18.32 -0.79
N ILE A 649 -9.54 -19.44 -0.66
CA ILE A 649 -9.72 -20.65 -1.47
C ILE A 649 -11.04 -21.33 -1.08
N ALA A 650 -11.37 -21.46 0.20
CA ALA A 650 -12.62 -22.07 0.67
C ALA A 650 -13.84 -21.21 0.32
N MET A 651 -13.77 -19.89 0.49
CA MET A 651 -14.82 -18.96 0.06
C MET A 651 -14.90 -18.90 -1.47
N GLY A 652 -13.75 -18.90 -2.17
CA GLY A 652 -13.70 -18.96 -3.63
C GLY A 652 -14.30 -20.25 -4.18
N ILE A 653 -14.03 -21.40 -3.57
CA ILE A 653 -14.60 -22.70 -3.95
C ILE A 653 -16.07 -22.80 -3.55
N ALA A 654 -16.49 -22.30 -2.39
CA ALA A 654 -17.90 -22.22 -2.00
C ALA A 654 -18.70 -21.31 -2.95
N ILE A 655 -18.08 -20.25 -3.48
CA ILE A 655 -18.66 -19.38 -4.52
C ILE A 655 -18.60 -20.07 -5.90
N ASP A 656 -17.53 -20.77 -6.26
CA ASP A 656 -17.41 -21.48 -7.55
C ASP A 656 -18.35 -22.70 -7.61
N THR A 657 -18.65 -23.36 -6.47
CA THR A 657 -19.69 -24.40 -6.37
C THR A 657 -21.09 -23.83 -6.61
N VAL A 658 -21.34 -22.57 -6.23
CA VAL A 658 -22.57 -21.83 -6.60
C VAL A 658 -22.63 -21.52 -8.11
N ILE A 659 -21.50 -21.50 -8.82
CA ILE A 659 -21.40 -21.11 -10.24
C ILE A 659 -21.32 -22.32 -11.21
N THR A 660 -20.87 -23.51 -10.77
CA THR A 660 -20.42 -24.59 -11.68
C THR A 660 -21.16 -25.93 -11.68
N GLU A 661 -22.42 -26.02 -11.21
CA GLU A 661 -23.32 -27.15 -11.57
C GLU A 661 -24.54 -26.75 -12.42
#